data_AF-A0A8H6YP38-F1
#
_entry.id   AF-A0A8H6YP38-F1
#
_cell.length_a   1.000
_cell.length_b   1.000
_cell.length_c   1.000
_cell.angle_alpha   90.00
_cell.angle_beta   90.00
_cell.angle_gamma   90.00
#
_symmetry.space_group_name_H-M   'P 1'
#
loop_
_entity.id
_entity.type
_entity.pdbx_description
1 polymer ?
#
loop_
_entity_poly.entity_id
_entity_poly.type
_entity_poly.pdbx_seq_one_letter_code
_entity_poly.pdbx_strand_id
1 'polypeptide(L)'
;MGFAFVAAVLLAHSSLVSSYEFLYPRLENYTGPFANGGTWTKGFAQAKALVDQMTIEEKVNITTGYTGKCVGFTGEVPRLNLRGLCLQVRTMTNAAHFTEPHADIWRCCDVARMVQADRDVESGFDGCPRCCPRPGNFTTKELTFGKNSCYLYPSVNFSPTLQAGPCDRRSTRQKSFWWQKLGGFRSRLVRFPLSKKTFVLIDLCRYLNGVASYLTVTNAQEQGVISCAKHFIGYEQETFRNPYGLPDPAFPPFVQSPISSNFDDRTAHEVGHLLKLFGQRSERLCVLMNLVDDIHSCADDHTLNYLLKTELGFQGTVISDWGGTWDTESSAIGGLDVSMPGTGFNGLLGDFFGDQLVALVQNGSVSEARLDDMAIRTLTPILQYQDLSTYPEPSFDVRDLTIPTNNVRRDHYKVIRAIGQEALTLVKNNRQSGGGLPFPAPSSMGSLAVIGEDAGPSPYGATSCGDTGNDCLIENNGTMTIGGGSGWAYPPYTIDPLAAINAFVAADGPDINSHLENWDLAAAAFPGQSVGGGVAVNNNTIVVMHVPGPVLVEEWIDHENVTAVLVAHLPGQESGNALVPVLWGETSPSGKMPYTVGKQVSDWPPHTISSDPVISPQANFTEKLMVDYKWFDAKNITPRFEFGFGLSYTTFKFGALSIAQTFKADNTSVQPTAEPFAKQSDPGSSMYDILYTATIDITNVGAVQGAEVAQLYISFPPSAGEPPFILRGFDKLNLAPGQKETATFELRRKDISVWDVVNQQWEIPQGTFTISVGASSRDLRSSIKHTFA
;
A
#
# COMPACT_ATOMS: atom_id res chain seq x y z
N MET A 1 2.22 -75.36 39.93
CA MET A 1 1.75 -74.14 40.62
C MET A 1 2.96 -73.30 40.96
N GLY A 2 3.10 -72.14 40.33
CA GLY A 2 4.25 -71.26 40.48
C GLY A 2 4.05 -70.03 39.61
N PHE A 3 3.15 -69.14 40.02
CA PHE A 3 2.95 -67.86 39.36
C PHE A 3 4.07 -66.92 39.80
N ALA A 4 5.00 -66.65 38.89
CA ALA A 4 6.05 -65.65 39.08
C ALA A 4 5.47 -64.25 38.81
N PHE A 5 5.57 -63.38 39.81
CA PHE A 5 5.34 -61.95 39.70
C PHE A 5 6.41 -61.33 38.77
N VAL A 6 5.98 -60.71 37.68
CA VAL A 6 6.82 -59.82 36.86
C VAL A 6 6.44 -58.39 37.19
N ALA A 7 7.38 -57.65 37.77
CA ALA A 7 7.27 -56.21 38.00
C ALA A 7 7.37 -55.47 36.66
N ALA A 8 6.29 -54.82 36.25
CA ALA A 8 6.29 -53.87 35.14
C ALA A 8 6.59 -52.47 35.67
N VAL A 9 7.76 -51.94 35.33
CA VAL A 9 8.13 -50.54 35.55
C VAL A 9 7.45 -49.71 34.48
N LEU A 10 6.42 -48.95 34.86
CA LEU A 10 5.82 -47.90 34.04
C LEU A 10 6.74 -46.66 34.08
N LEU A 11 7.48 -46.42 33.00
CA LEU A 11 8.11 -45.13 32.73
C LEU A 11 7.11 -44.25 31.98
N ALA A 12 6.43 -43.37 32.71
CA ALA A 12 5.69 -42.26 32.12
C ALA A 12 6.70 -41.25 31.54
N HIS A 13 6.82 -41.20 30.21
CA HIS A 13 7.42 -40.06 29.53
C HIS A 13 6.34 -39.00 29.34
N SER A 14 6.40 -37.93 30.12
CA SER A 14 5.62 -36.72 29.91
C SER A 14 6.05 -36.08 28.59
N SER A 15 5.12 -36.02 27.63
CA SER A 15 5.23 -35.21 26.42
C SER A 15 5.13 -33.73 26.78
N LEU A 16 6.27 -33.09 27.02
CA LEU A 16 6.44 -31.63 27.18
C LEU A 16 7.22 -30.98 26.02
N VAL A 17 7.28 -31.65 24.87
CA VAL A 17 7.96 -31.13 23.67
C VAL A 17 6.89 -30.84 22.61
N SER A 18 6.21 -29.70 22.70
CA SER A 18 5.33 -29.22 21.60
C SER A 18 5.02 -27.71 21.62
N SER A 19 5.46 -26.92 22.59
CA SER A 19 5.16 -25.48 22.64
C SER A 19 6.35 -24.55 22.38
N TYR A 20 7.60 -25.07 22.38
CA TYR A 20 8.80 -24.22 22.28
C TYR A 20 9.34 -24.01 20.84
N GLU A 21 8.89 -24.76 19.84
CA GLU A 21 9.38 -24.59 18.45
C GLU A 21 8.76 -23.40 17.69
N PHE A 22 7.74 -22.75 18.25
CA PHE A 22 7.02 -21.64 17.61
C PHE A 22 7.27 -20.27 18.24
N LEU A 23 7.94 -20.21 19.39
CA LEU A 23 8.19 -18.96 20.07
C LEU A 23 9.44 -18.31 19.49
N TYR A 24 9.27 -17.08 19.04
CA TYR A 24 10.37 -16.18 18.73
C TYR A 24 11.31 -16.11 19.95
N PRO A 25 12.63 -16.35 19.83
CA PRO A 25 13.55 -16.18 20.96
C PRO A 25 13.61 -14.69 21.34
N ARG A 26 12.84 -14.32 22.37
CA ARG A 26 12.66 -12.93 22.80
C ARG A 26 13.74 -12.48 23.76
N LEU A 27 14.15 -11.22 23.59
CA LEU A 27 14.86 -10.48 24.62
C LEU A 27 13.83 -9.86 25.56
N GLU A 28 13.87 -10.21 26.85
CA GLU A 28 13.03 -9.58 27.86
C GLU A 28 13.76 -8.39 28.49
N ASN A 29 13.03 -7.30 28.74
CA ASN A 29 13.51 -6.04 29.31
C ASN A 29 14.62 -5.37 28.49
N TYR A 30 14.55 -5.45 27.15
CA TYR A 30 15.53 -4.83 26.28
C TYR A 30 15.32 -3.32 26.20
N THR A 31 16.31 -2.55 26.64
CA THR A 31 16.31 -1.09 26.50
C THR A 31 16.88 -0.70 25.14
N GLY A 32 16.05 -0.06 24.31
CA GLY A 32 16.45 0.38 22.97
C GLY A 32 17.39 1.59 23.00
N PRO A 33 18.12 1.85 21.90
CA PRO A 33 18.98 3.02 21.79
C PRO A 33 18.14 4.31 21.72
N PHE A 34 18.65 5.36 22.35
CA PHE A 34 18.14 6.71 22.11
C PHE A 34 18.47 7.18 20.69
N ALA A 35 17.60 8.02 20.13
CA ALA A 35 17.81 8.60 18.82
C ALA A 35 19.11 9.41 18.79
N ASN A 36 19.83 9.30 17.69
CA ASN A 36 21.02 10.10 17.39
C ASN A 36 20.81 10.98 16.14
N GLY A 37 19.62 10.92 15.54
CA GLY A 37 19.21 11.68 14.36
C GLY A 37 19.60 11.03 13.04
N GLY A 38 20.57 10.10 13.00
CA GLY A 38 21.10 9.52 11.77
C GLY A 38 21.47 10.61 10.76
N THR A 39 20.83 10.63 9.60
CA THR A 39 21.01 11.68 8.58
C THR A 39 20.20 12.96 8.83
N TRP A 40 19.23 12.96 9.74
CA TRP A 40 18.40 14.11 10.13
C TRP A 40 19.11 14.99 11.17
N THR A 41 20.37 15.32 10.92
CA THR A 41 21.21 16.06 11.86
C THR A 41 20.63 17.42 12.22
N LYS A 42 20.02 18.13 11.25
CA LYS A 42 19.31 19.41 11.48
C LYS A 42 18.09 19.21 12.39
N GLY A 43 17.18 18.33 11.99
CA GLY A 43 15.93 18.10 12.74
C GLY A 43 16.21 17.62 14.17
N PHE A 44 17.19 16.73 14.34
CA PHE A 44 17.58 16.19 15.64
C PHE A 44 18.19 17.26 16.56
N ALA A 45 19.12 18.07 16.04
CA ALA A 45 19.73 19.15 16.81
C ALA A 45 18.68 20.18 17.28
N GLN A 46 17.73 20.53 16.40
CA GLN A 46 16.64 21.44 16.73
C GLN A 46 15.67 20.82 17.74
N ALA A 47 15.31 19.54 17.56
CA ALA A 47 14.44 18.82 18.48
C ALA A 47 15.05 18.76 19.88
N LYS A 48 16.31 18.35 19.99
CA LYS A 48 17.03 18.30 21.26
C LYS A 48 17.09 19.67 21.94
N ALA A 49 17.45 20.72 21.21
CA ALA A 49 17.52 22.07 21.76
C ALA A 49 16.15 22.57 22.27
N LEU A 50 15.05 22.14 21.65
CA LEU A 50 13.70 22.48 22.11
C LEU A 50 13.29 21.67 23.34
N VAL A 51 13.54 20.36 23.34
CA VAL A 51 13.19 19.45 24.46
C VAL A 51 13.99 19.77 25.72
N ASP A 52 15.26 20.18 25.59
CA ASP A 52 16.10 20.60 26.71
C ASP A 52 15.52 21.83 27.46
N GLN A 53 14.61 22.58 26.83
CA GLN A 53 13.92 23.71 27.44
C GLN A 53 12.59 23.34 28.10
N MET A 54 12.04 22.14 27.85
CA MET A 54 10.70 21.74 28.28
C MET A 54 10.66 21.24 29.72
N THR A 55 9.55 21.45 30.42
CA THR A 55 9.25 20.75 31.68
C THR A 55 8.82 19.30 31.42
N ILE A 56 8.73 18.47 32.46
CA ILE A 56 8.19 17.09 32.36
C ILE A 56 6.78 17.11 31.76
N GLU A 57 5.93 18.02 32.24
CA GLU A 57 4.54 18.17 31.77
C GLU A 57 4.48 18.57 30.30
N GLU A 58 5.33 19.49 29.85
CA GLU A 58 5.40 19.91 28.45
C GLU A 58 5.88 18.78 27.53
N LYS A 59 6.86 17.98 27.98
CA LYS A 59 7.32 16.78 27.27
C LYS A 59 6.21 15.72 27.17
N VAL A 60 5.49 15.48 28.27
CA VAL A 60 4.35 14.55 28.29
C VAL A 60 3.21 15.04 27.39
N ASN A 61 2.99 16.35 27.31
CA ASN A 61 1.93 16.92 26.49
C ASN A 61 2.14 16.59 25.00
N ILE A 62 3.37 16.68 24.49
CA ILE A 62 3.66 16.35 23.09
C ILE A 62 3.66 14.83 22.80
N THR A 63 3.79 13.98 23.81
CA THR A 63 3.73 12.52 23.71
C THR A 63 2.34 11.93 23.97
N THR A 64 1.33 12.77 24.24
CA THR A 64 -0.03 12.34 24.56
C THR A 64 -1.03 12.91 23.55
N GLY A 65 -2.03 12.11 23.19
CA GLY A 65 -3.12 12.51 22.31
C GLY A 65 -4.23 13.32 23.02
N TYR A 66 -4.83 14.24 22.27
CA TYR A 66 -5.92 15.10 22.71
C TYR A 66 -6.98 15.28 21.62
N THR A 67 -8.13 15.83 22.01
CA THR A 67 -9.16 16.28 21.08
C THR A 67 -8.68 17.53 20.32
N GLY A 68 -8.91 17.57 19.01
CA GLY A 68 -8.56 18.71 18.15
C GLY A 68 -9.34 18.71 16.84
N LYS A 69 -8.85 19.41 15.81
CA LYS A 69 -9.48 19.45 14.47
C LYS A 69 -9.21 18.20 13.62
N CYS A 70 -8.18 17.44 13.98
CA CYS A 70 -7.73 16.26 13.26
C CYS A 70 -8.14 14.98 13.99
N VAL A 71 -7.96 13.82 13.36
CA VAL A 71 -8.34 12.53 13.96
C VAL A 71 -7.60 12.27 15.27
N GLY A 72 -6.31 12.61 15.31
CA GLY A 72 -5.52 12.74 16.53
C GLY A 72 -4.79 14.07 16.56
N PHE A 73 -4.52 14.56 17.76
CA PHE A 73 -3.77 15.79 17.98
C PHE A 73 -2.82 15.57 19.15
N THR A 74 -1.54 15.93 19.02
CA THR A 74 -0.65 15.98 20.21
C THR A 74 -0.85 17.28 20.97
N GLY A 75 -0.42 17.33 22.22
CA GLY A 75 -0.50 18.55 23.03
C GLY A 75 0.40 19.68 22.54
N GLU A 76 0.07 20.90 22.91
CA GLU A 76 0.83 22.11 22.57
C GLU A 76 1.88 22.44 23.65
N VAL A 77 2.90 23.22 23.30
CA VAL A 77 3.81 23.85 24.28
C VAL A 77 3.81 25.37 24.02
N PRO A 78 2.79 26.11 24.50
CA PRO A 78 2.60 27.52 24.17
C PRO A 78 3.78 28.41 24.58
N ARG A 79 4.43 28.09 25.71
CA ARG A 79 5.62 28.81 26.21
C ARG A 79 6.77 28.82 25.20
N LEU A 80 6.90 27.76 24.41
CA LEU A 80 7.92 27.60 23.37
C LEU A 80 7.35 27.84 21.96
N ASN A 81 6.12 28.37 21.86
CA ASN A 81 5.41 28.59 20.60
C ASN A 81 5.32 27.32 19.72
N LEU A 82 5.26 26.15 20.35
CA LEU A 82 5.07 24.88 19.66
C LEU A 82 3.58 24.54 19.70
N ARG A 83 2.98 24.43 18.52
CA ARG A 83 1.60 23.95 18.38
C ARG A 83 1.55 22.44 18.40
N GLY A 84 0.37 21.93 18.77
CA GLY A 84 0.09 20.51 18.67
C GLY A 84 0.11 20.03 17.23
N LEU A 85 0.45 18.76 17.06
CA LEU A 85 0.63 18.14 15.76
C LEU A 85 -0.68 17.48 15.34
N CYS A 86 -1.17 17.85 14.17
CA CYS A 86 -2.31 17.22 13.51
C CYS A 86 -1.92 15.84 12.96
N LEU A 87 -2.48 14.77 13.52
CA LEU A 87 -2.40 13.41 12.99
C LEU A 87 -3.71 13.11 12.29
N GLN A 88 -3.64 12.97 10.97
CA GLN A 88 -4.83 12.77 10.15
C GLN A 88 -4.84 11.36 9.57
N VAL A 89 -5.96 10.65 9.74
CA VAL A 89 -6.20 9.42 8.98
C VAL A 89 -6.72 9.78 7.59
N ARG A 90 -6.17 9.09 6.59
CA ARG A 90 -6.72 8.73 5.28
C ARG A 90 -5.55 8.31 4.41
N THR A 91 -5.60 7.09 3.89
CA THR A 91 -4.54 6.54 3.05
C THR A 91 -4.65 7.13 1.63
N MET A 92 -5.88 7.39 1.16
CA MET A 92 -6.15 7.85 -0.22
C MET A 92 -6.69 9.28 -0.39
N THR A 93 -6.55 10.20 0.59
CA THR A 93 -6.73 11.70 0.57
C THR A 93 -7.61 12.25 1.70
N ASN A 94 -7.47 13.55 2.03
CA ASN A 94 -8.31 14.29 2.99
C ASN A 94 -9.64 14.79 2.40
N ALA A 95 -10.67 14.75 3.24
CA ALA A 95 -12.03 15.16 2.95
C ALA A 95 -12.24 16.66 3.15
N ALA A 96 -12.92 17.28 2.19
CA ALA A 96 -13.33 18.67 2.21
C ALA A 96 -14.69 18.70 1.49
N HIS A 97 -15.79 18.79 2.26
CA HIS A 97 -17.16 18.88 1.72
C HIS A 97 -17.41 20.27 1.12
N PHE A 98 -18.17 20.34 0.02
CA PHE A 98 -18.56 21.59 -0.64
C PHE A 98 -20.03 21.56 -1.06
N THR A 99 -20.78 22.59 -0.69
CA THR A 99 -22.17 22.85 -1.12
C THR A 99 -22.22 23.87 -2.27
N GLU A 100 -22.88 23.46 -3.35
CA GLU A 100 -23.63 24.11 -4.47
C GLU A 100 -23.75 25.66 -4.63
N PRO A 101 -24.42 26.15 -5.72
CA PRO A 101 -24.29 25.84 -7.14
C PRO A 101 -24.09 27.14 -7.95
N HIS A 102 -23.62 27.09 -9.21
CA HIS A 102 -24.19 27.90 -10.29
C HIS A 102 -23.59 27.46 -11.64
N ALA A 103 -24.52 27.23 -12.55
CA ALA A 103 -24.33 26.79 -13.91
C ALA A 103 -23.74 27.89 -14.83
N ASP A 104 -23.28 27.40 -15.98
CA ASP A 104 -23.34 28.00 -17.31
C ASP A 104 -22.07 28.58 -17.96
N ILE A 105 -21.72 27.88 -19.07
CA ILE A 105 -21.29 28.36 -20.39
C ILE A 105 -19.78 28.27 -20.75
N TRP A 106 -19.47 27.23 -21.54
CA TRP A 106 -18.64 27.11 -22.78
C TRP A 106 -17.41 28.05 -22.95
N ARG A 107 -16.23 27.63 -23.45
CA ARG A 107 -15.96 26.84 -24.69
C ARG A 107 -14.46 26.52 -24.84
N CYS A 108 -14.21 25.44 -25.59
CA CYS A 108 -13.01 24.94 -26.26
C CYS A 108 -11.82 25.90 -26.52
N CYS A 109 -10.60 25.42 -26.24
CA CYS A 109 -9.48 25.25 -27.19
C CYS A 109 -8.24 24.69 -26.46
N ASP A 110 -7.95 23.40 -26.66
CA ASP A 110 -6.61 22.85 -26.96
C ASP A 110 -6.60 21.32 -26.80
N VAL A 111 -7.28 20.67 -27.74
CA VAL A 111 -7.05 19.28 -28.14
C VAL A 111 -6.67 19.33 -29.62
N ALA A 112 -5.39 19.53 -29.91
CA ALA A 112 -4.78 19.23 -31.22
C ALA A 112 -3.29 19.59 -31.19
N ARG A 113 -2.43 18.61 -30.87
CA ARG A 113 -1.08 18.40 -31.45
C ARG A 113 -0.32 17.35 -30.65
N MET A 114 -0.57 16.08 -30.94
CA MET A 114 0.44 15.01 -30.82
C MET A 114 0.07 13.84 -31.75
N VAL A 115 -0.21 14.16 -33.01
CA VAL A 115 -0.12 13.23 -34.15
C VAL A 115 0.47 14.01 -35.32
N GLN A 116 1.79 14.03 -35.45
CA GLN A 116 2.53 13.92 -36.71
C GLN A 116 4.03 14.09 -36.45
N ALA A 117 4.76 13.11 -36.96
CA ALA A 117 6.20 12.92 -36.84
C ALA A 117 7.03 13.94 -37.66
N ASP A 118 8.32 13.97 -37.35
CA ASP A 118 9.46 14.26 -38.24
C ASP A 118 9.38 15.50 -39.15
N ARG A 119 10.24 16.50 -38.89
CA ARG A 119 11.37 16.87 -39.76
C ARG A 119 12.08 18.15 -39.29
N ASP A 120 13.35 18.18 -39.63
CA ASP A 120 14.35 19.23 -39.47
C ASP A 120 13.95 20.64 -40.01
N VAL A 121 14.79 21.60 -39.57
CA VAL A 121 15.18 22.86 -40.22
C VAL A 121 14.52 24.16 -39.72
N GLU A 122 15.43 25.10 -39.49
CA GLU A 122 15.36 26.48 -39.05
C GLU A 122 14.39 27.42 -39.80
N SER A 123 14.16 28.56 -39.14
CA SER A 123 13.99 29.92 -39.68
C SER A 123 12.57 30.49 -39.88
N GLY A 124 12.34 31.63 -39.20
CA GLY A 124 11.93 32.87 -39.86
C GLY A 124 10.44 33.24 -39.93
N PHE A 125 10.19 34.51 -39.55
CA PHE A 125 9.12 35.43 -39.98
C PHE A 125 7.81 35.56 -39.16
N ASP A 126 7.81 36.61 -38.32
CA ASP A 126 7.00 37.83 -38.40
C ASP A 126 5.60 37.79 -39.05
N GLY A 127 4.59 38.28 -38.29
CA GLY A 127 3.29 38.69 -38.83
C GLY A 127 2.16 38.90 -37.80
N CYS A 128 2.21 40.01 -37.07
CA CYS A 128 1.06 40.63 -36.35
C CYS A 128 -0.04 41.09 -37.36
N PRO A 129 -1.32 41.45 -37.02
CA PRO A 129 -1.70 42.17 -35.80
C PRO A 129 -3.12 41.97 -35.16
N ARG A 130 -3.14 42.17 -33.83
CA ARG A 130 -4.05 42.99 -32.99
C ARG A 130 -5.57 42.88 -33.12
N CYS A 131 -6.23 42.59 -31.99
CA CYS A 131 -7.31 43.42 -31.41
C CYS A 131 -7.58 43.04 -29.93
N CYS A 132 -6.93 43.70 -28.97
CA CYS A 132 -7.42 43.90 -27.59
C CYS A 132 -6.87 45.24 -27.06
N PRO A 133 -7.67 46.08 -26.36
CA PRO A 133 -7.22 47.35 -25.82
C PRO A 133 -6.32 47.18 -24.57
N ARG A 134 -5.44 48.18 -24.38
CA ARG A 134 -4.43 48.32 -23.31
C ARG A 134 -4.99 48.96 -22.01
N PRO A 135 -4.22 48.94 -20.91
CA PRO A 135 -4.69 48.87 -19.52
C PRO A 135 -4.63 50.19 -18.74
N GLY A 136 -5.26 50.22 -17.56
CA GLY A 136 -5.12 51.26 -16.54
C GLY A 136 -4.21 50.81 -15.39
N ASN A 137 -3.27 51.69 -15.03
CA ASN A 137 -2.15 51.54 -14.11
C ASN A 137 -2.52 51.21 -12.66
N PHE A 138 -1.77 50.28 -12.05
CA PHE A 138 -1.24 50.47 -10.69
C PHE A 138 0.21 49.97 -10.60
N THR A 139 0.95 50.67 -9.74
CA THR A 139 2.40 50.86 -9.63
C THR A 139 3.25 49.63 -9.34
N THR A 140 4.41 49.59 -9.99
CA THR A 140 5.55 48.73 -9.68
C THR A 140 6.15 49.04 -8.30
N LYS A 141 6.22 48.02 -7.45
CA LYS A 141 7.34 47.84 -6.52
C LYS A 141 8.03 46.53 -6.89
N GLU A 142 9.30 46.65 -7.24
CA GLU A 142 10.24 45.55 -7.41
C GLU A 142 10.25 44.69 -6.14
N LEU A 143 10.12 43.37 -6.27
CA LEU A 143 10.60 42.39 -5.30
C LEU A 143 11.07 41.14 -6.07
N THR A 144 12.38 41.08 -6.18
CA THR A 144 13.28 39.91 -6.25
C THR A 144 12.60 38.53 -6.31
N PHE A 145 12.94 37.75 -7.34
CA PHE A 145 12.74 36.30 -7.40
C PHE A 145 13.54 35.62 -6.27
N GLY A 146 12.93 35.56 -5.08
CA GLY A 146 13.38 34.73 -3.98
C GLY A 146 12.71 33.36 -4.08
N LYS A 147 13.53 32.30 -4.05
CA LYS A 147 13.10 30.99 -3.57
C LYS A 147 12.41 31.21 -2.22
N ASN A 148 11.09 31.06 -2.15
CA ASN A 148 10.28 30.78 -0.95
C ASN A 148 8.82 31.17 -1.24
N SER A 149 7.94 30.16 -1.27
CA SER A 149 6.51 30.17 -0.85
C SER A 149 5.78 29.01 -1.53
N CYS A 150 6.15 27.77 -1.17
CA CYS A 150 5.30 26.60 -1.43
C CYS A 150 4.51 26.33 -0.15
N TYR A 151 3.42 27.06 0.06
CA TYR A 151 2.41 26.71 1.06
C TYR A 151 1.45 25.73 0.43
N LEU A 152 1.59 24.43 0.74
CA LEU A 152 0.76 23.38 0.18
C LEU A 152 0.20 22.48 1.28
N TYR A 153 -1.05 22.77 1.64
CA TYR A 153 -1.91 21.90 2.43
C TYR A 153 -2.26 20.66 1.61
N PRO A 154 -1.94 19.44 2.07
CA PRO A 154 -2.05 18.29 1.20
C PRO A 154 -3.39 17.55 1.35
N SER A 155 -4.25 17.64 0.33
CA SER A 155 -4.99 16.47 -0.17
C SER A 155 -4.12 15.85 -1.27
N VAL A 156 -3.27 14.88 -0.92
CA VAL A 156 -2.30 14.37 -1.88
C VAL A 156 -2.43 12.87 -2.04
N ASN A 157 -2.83 12.48 -3.25
CA ASN A 157 -2.37 11.24 -3.86
C ASN A 157 -1.04 11.58 -4.57
N PHE A 158 0.08 11.13 -4.00
CA PHE A 158 1.42 11.60 -4.35
C PHE A 158 1.91 11.05 -5.69
N SER A 159 2.17 11.92 -6.69
CA SER A 159 3.47 12.03 -7.37
C SER A 159 3.50 13.24 -8.31
N PRO A 160 4.43 14.20 -8.16
CA PRO A 160 4.77 15.17 -9.20
C PRO A 160 5.93 14.60 -10.04
N THR A 161 5.64 13.76 -11.03
CA THR A 161 6.67 13.29 -11.98
C THR A 161 6.37 13.60 -13.45
N LEU A 162 5.41 14.48 -13.74
CA LEU A 162 5.13 14.87 -15.13
C LEU A 162 5.41 16.34 -15.51
N GLN A 163 5.90 17.19 -14.61
CA GLN A 163 6.34 18.54 -14.99
C GLN A 163 7.52 19.04 -14.13
N ALA A 164 8.75 18.71 -14.55
CA ALA A 164 9.92 19.54 -14.27
C ALA A 164 10.89 19.45 -15.45
N GLY A 165 11.15 20.60 -16.07
CA GLY A 165 12.16 20.79 -17.10
C GLY A 165 13.59 20.63 -16.57
N PRO A 166 14.60 20.88 -17.41
CA PRO A 166 15.70 19.97 -17.68
C PRO A 166 16.81 20.05 -16.62
N CYS A 167 17.06 18.97 -15.90
CA CYS A 167 18.38 18.68 -15.31
C CYS A 167 18.58 17.15 -15.18
N ASP A 168 19.71 16.73 -15.72
CA ASP A 168 20.35 15.42 -15.75
C ASP A 168 19.72 14.25 -16.55
N ARG A 169 20.00 14.26 -17.86
CA ARG A 169 19.95 13.09 -18.72
C ARG A 169 21.12 12.16 -18.39
N ARG A 170 20.95 11.22 -17.47
CA ARG A 170 21.62 9.89 -17.45
C ARG A 170 21.19 9.05 -16.22
N SER A 171 20.55 7.90 -16.49
CA SER A 171 20.39 6.70 -15.63
C SER A 171 19.16 6.51 -14.72
N THR A 172 18.25 7.46 -14.52
CA THR A 172 16.94 7.20 -13.88
C THR A 172 15.85 6.98 -14.95
N ARG A 173 15.86 5.80 -15.59
CA ARG A 173 14.71 5.35 -16.39
C ARG A 173 13.48 5.33 -15.49
N GLN A 174 12.38 5.89 -15.97
CA GLN A 174 11.08 5.98 -15.31
C GLN A 174 10.56 4.57 -14.99
N LYS A 175 10.98 3.99 -13.87
CA LYS A 175 10.37 2.82 -13.25
C LYS A 175 9.04 3.26 -12.66
N SER A 176 8.04 3.42 -13.51
CA SER A 176 6.70 3.83 -13.09
C SER A 176 5.94 2.58 -12.60
N PHE A 177 5.40 2.64 -11.38
CA PHE A 177 4.76 1.53 -10.68
C PHE A 177 3.26 1.57 -10.96
N TRP A 178 2.71 0.50 -11.53
CA TRP A 178 1.33 0.48 -12.04
C TRP A 178 0.56 -0.79 -11.70
N TRP A 179 0.92 -1.41 -10.58
CA TRP A 179 -0.03 -2.13 -9.74
C TRP A 179 -0.90 -1.07 -9.06
N GLN A 180 -2.18 -1.33 -8.81
CA GLN A 180 -3.07 -0.31 -8.25
C GLN A 180 -2.42 0.38 -7.05
N LYS A 181 -2.13 1.68 -7.24
CA LYS A 181 -1.52 2.54 -6.23
C LYS A 181 -2.61 2.98 -5.28
N LEU A 182 -2.90 2.12 -4.32
CA LEU A 182 -3.64 2.48 -3.13
C LEU A 182 -2.71 3.36 -2.30
N GLY A 183 -2.92 4.68 -2.36
CA GLY A 183 -2.11 5.64 -1.60
C GLY A 183 -2.14 5.31 -0.11
N GLY A 184 -1.04 5.62 0.59
CA GLY A 184 -0.94 5.76 2.06
C GLY A 184 -1.09 4.48 2.90
N PHE A 185 -0.35 4.41 4.01
CA PHE A 185 -0.05 3.16 4.71
C PHE A 185 -1.24 2.42 5.36
N ARG A 186 -1.49 1.19 4.90
CA ARG A 186 -1.71 0.00 5.74
C ARG A 186 -0.97 -1.18 5.07
N SER A 187 0.23 -1.54 5.52
CA SER A 187 0.83 -2.83 5.16
C SER A 187 0.21 -3.91 6.05
N ARG A 188 -0.56 -4.81 5.46
CA ARG A 188 -0.83 -6.15 5.98
C ARG A 188 -0.26 -7.11 4.95
N LEU A 189 0.44 -8.13 5.37
CA LEU A 189 0.53 -9.31 4.54
C LEU A 189 -0.80 -10.05 4.68
N VAL A 190 -1.68 -9.93 3.71
CA VAL A 190 -2.89 -10.73 3.76
C VAL A 190 -2.54 -12.23 3.69
N ARG A 191 -2.42 -12.80 4.90
CA ARG A 191 -2.30 -14.23 5.19
C ARG A 191 -3.47 -14.98 4.56
N PHE A 192 -4.61 -14.29 4.35
CA PHE A 192 -5.81 -14.82 3.71
C PHE A 192 -6.76 -13.76 3.09
N PRO A 193 -7.31 -14.00 1.87
CA PRO A 193 -8.08 -13.01 1.09
C PRO A 193 -9.26 -12.35 1.82
N LEU A 194 -9.92 -13.06 2.74
CA LEU A 194 -11.19 -12.65 3.37
C LEU A 194 -11.03 -11.72 4.59
N SER A 195 -9.84 -11.15 4.85
CA SER A 195 -9.68 -10.16 5.91
C SER A 195 -10.55 -8.93 5.62
N LYS A 196 -11.44 -8.52 6.55
CA LYS A 196 -12.50 -7.51 6.32
C LYS A 196 -12.01 -6.08 5.98
N LYS A 197 -10.70 -5.87 5.77
CA LYS A 197 -10.05 -4.62 5.30
C LYS A 197 -8.91 -4.84 4.29
N THR A 198 -8.97 -5.89 3.46
CA THR A 198 -7.97 -6.25 2.43
C THR A 198 -7.71 -5.16 1.37
N PHE A 199 -8.57 -4.14 1.23
CA PHE A 199 -8.46 -3.12 0.18
C PHE A 199 -7.50 -1.95 0.44
N VAL A 200 -6.92 -1.82 1.63
CA VAL A 200 -5.94 -0.74 1.91
C VAL A 200 -4.51 -1.24 1.69
N LEU A 201 -4.35 -2.35 0.97
CA LEU A 201 -3.11 -3.09 0.87
C LEU A 201 -2.36 -2.78 -0.41
N ILE A 202 -1.08 -2.53 -0.22
CA ILE A 202 -0.09 -2.84 -1.23
C ILE A 202 0.19 -4.34 -1.01
N ASP A 203 -0.16 -5.18 -1.99
CA ASP A 203 0.35 -6.54 -2.36
C ASP A 203 0.60 -7.63 -1.26
N LEU A 204 0.72 -8.90 -1.67
CA LEU A 204 1.09 -10.06 -0.85
C LEU A 204 2.57 -10.45 -0.95
N CYS A 205 3.34 -9.73 -1.77
CA CYS A 205 4.74 -9.98 -2.04
C CYS A 205 5.65 -8.97 -1.30
N ARG A 206 6.60 -9.49 -0.50
CA ARG A 206 7.59 -8.69 0.25
C ARG A 206 8.33 -7.68 -0.61
N TYR A 207 8.80 -8.08 -1.78
CA TYR A 207 9.62 -7.21 -2.61
C TYR A 207 8.80 -6.04 -3.19
N LEU A 208 7.64 -6.35 -3.77
CA LEU A 208 6.74 -5.35 -4.36
C LEU A 208 6.27 -4.34 -3.31
N ASN A 209 5.89 -4.81 -2.12
CA ASN A 209 5.52 -3.94 -1.00
C ASN A 209 6.64 -3.02 -0.54
N GLY A 210 7.85 -3.55 -0.38
CA GLY A 210 9.00 -2.76 0.02
C GLY A 210 9.26 -1.60 -0.93
N VAL A 211 9.20 -1.84 -2.25
CA VAL A 211 9.47 -0.79 -3.24
C VAL A 211 8.32 0.21 -3.34
N ALA A 212 7.06 -0.24 -3.36
CA ALA A 212 5.90 0.64 -3.48
C ALA A 212 5.75 1.55 -2.24
N SER A 213 6.00 1.03 -1.05
CA SER A 213 5.97 1.82 0.18
C SER A 213 7.10 2.82 0.25
N TYR A 214 8.32 2.45 -0.13
CA TYR A 214 9.45 3.37 -0.22
C TYR A 214 9.14 4.61 -1.07
N LEU A 215 8.56 4.39 -2.26
CA LEU A 215 8.24 5.48 -3.19
C LEU A 215 7.12 6.35 -2.64
N THR A 216 6.14 5.73 -2.00
CA THR A 216 5.02 6.44 -1.38
C THR A 216 5.50 7.38 -0.27
N VAL A 217 6.40 6.90 0.59
CA VAL A 217 6.97 7.69 1.71
C VAL A 217 7.81 8.84 1.20
N THR A 218 8.78 8.53 0.34
CA THR A 218 9.73 9.53 -0.16
C THR A 218 8.98 10.65 -0.87
N ASN A 219 8.02 10.31 -1.73
CA ASN A 219 7.20 11.30 -2.43
C ASN A 219 6.31 12.13 -1.49
N ALA A 220 5.84 11.56 -0.38
CA ALA A 220 5.07 12.29 0.62
C ALA A 220 5.92 13.33 1.36
N GLN A 221 7.12 12.92 1.75
CA GLN A 221 8.08 13.73 2.48
C GLN A 221 8.64 14.87 1.63
N GLU A 222 8.86 14.64 0.33
CA GLU A 222 9.25 15.69 -0.61
C GLU A 222 8.22 16.83 -0.72
N GLN A 223 6.94 16.57 -0.39
CA GLN A 223 5.90 17.59 -0.31
C GLN A 223 5.79 18.23 1.09
N GLY A 224 6.70 17.90 2.01
CA GLY A 224 6.68 18.38 3.38
C GLY A 224 5.64 17.70 4.26
N VAL A 225 5.21 16.47 3.94
CA VAL A 225 4.25 15.71 4.76
C VAL A 225 4.94 14.51 5.39
N ILE A 226 4.80 14.40 6.70
CA ILE A 226 5.37 13.29 7.46
C ILE A 226 4.47 12.07 7.30
N SER A 227 5.07 10.95 6.89
CA SER A 227 4.37 9.68 6.74
C SER A 227 4.35 8.88 8.04
N CYS A 228 3.21 8.26 8.36
CA CYS A 228 3.15 7.17 9.34
C CYS A 228 3.11 5.83 8.62
N ALA A 229 4.21 5.06 8.66
CA ALA A 229 4.19 3.67 8.21
C ALA A 229 3.38 2.84 9.21
N LYS A 230 2.48 2.01 8.71
CA LYS A 230 1.62 1.20 9.58
C LYS A 230 1.12 -0.06 8.91
N HIS A 231 0.79 -1.11 9.66
CA HIS A 231 0.85 -1.14 11.13
C HIS A 231 1.83 -2.21 11.61
N PHE A 232 2.62 -1.91 12.65
CA PHE A 232 3.75 -2.74 13.11
C PHE A 232 3.47 -3.53 14.39
N ILE A 233 3.63 -4.86 14.44
CA ILE A 233 3.77 -5.81 13.32
C ILE A 233 2.85 -7.03 13.52
N GLY A 234 2.62 -7.83 12.48
CA GLY A 234 1.86 -9.08 12.58
C GLY A 234 0.33 -8.92 12.51
N TYR A 235 -0.18 -7.76 12.08
CA TYR A 235 -1.63 -7.54 11.95
C TYR A 235 -2.22 -8.08 10.66
N GLU A 236 -2.49 -9.38 10.67
CA GLU A 236 -2.97 -10.07 9.49
C GLU A 236 -4.46 -10.43 9.52
N GLN A 237 -5.19 -10.08 10.60
CA GLN A 237 -6.65 -10.23 10.68
C GLN A 237 -7.36 -9.10 11.42
N GLU A 238 -8.61 -8.80 11.01
CA GLU A 238 -9.51 -7.88 11.72
C GLU A 238 -10.25 -8.53 12.88
N THR A 239 -10.65 -9.79 12.70
CA THR A 239 -11.37 -10.56 13.71
C THR A 239 -10.53 -10.60 14.98
N PHE A 240 -11.15 -10.24 16.11
CA PHE A 240 -10.50 -10.15 17.42
C PHE A 240 -9.30 -9.19 17.50
N ARG A 241 -9.22 -8.17 16.65
CA ARG A 241 -8.20 -7.10 16.82
C ARG A 241 -8.39 -6.29 18.12
N ASN A 242 -9.60 -6.32 18.69
CA ASN A 242 -10.02 -5.78 19.98
C ASN A 242 -9.28 -4.52 20.45
N PRO A 243 -9.63 -3.33 19.92
CA PRO A 243 -9.19 -2.06 20.51
C PRO A 243 -9.48 -2.00 22.01
N TYR A 244 -8.63 -1.35 22.78
CA TYR A 244 -8.99 -0.97 24.14
C TYR A 244 -10.31 -0.18 24.14
N GLY A 245 -11.24 -0.57 25.01
CA GLY A 245 -12.54 0.08 25.15
C GLY A 245 -13.58 -0.30 24.08
N LEU A 246 -13.22 -1.05 23.04
CA LEU A 246 -14.14 -1.53 22.00
C LEU A 246 -13.97 -3.06 21.79
N PRO A 247 -14.60 -3.90 22.63
CA PRO A 247 -14.48 -5.36 22.48
C PRO A 247 -15.20 -5.88 21.23
N ASP A 248 -14.92 -7.13 20.88
CA ASP A 248 -15.80 -7.91 20.01
C ASP A 248 -17.22 -7.99 20.61
N PRO A 249 -18.30 -7.81 19.82
CA PRO A 249 -19.67 -7.85 20.33
C PRO A 249 -20.06 -9.15 21.04
N ALA A 250 -19.34 -10.25 20.78
CA ALA A 250 -19.56 -11.54 21.44
C ALA A 250 -19.07 -11.55 22.90
N PHE A 251 -18.27 -10.55 23.33
CA PHE A 251 -17.69 -10.47 24.66
C PHE A 251 -17.98 -9.13 25.34
N PRO A 252 -18.11 -9.08 26.68
CA PRO A 252 -18.09 -7.82 27.40
C PRO A 252 -16.77 -7.07 27.20
N PRO A 253 -16.76 -5.73 27.36
CA PRO A 253 -15.53 -4.94 27.31
C PRO A 253 -14.42 -5.50 28.18
N PHE A 254 -13.20 -5.52 27.65
CA PHE A 254 -11.98 -5.96 28.34
C PHE A 254 -11.93 -7.45 28.74
N VAL A 255 -12.89 -8.27 28.30
CA VAL A 255 -12.90 -9.71 28.60
C VAL A 255 -12.04 -10.49 27.61
N GLN A 256 -12.14 -10.19 26.32
CA GLN A 256 -11.32 -10.84 25.30
C GLN A 256 -10.05 -10.03 25.06
N SER A 257 -8.88 -10.67 25.13
CA SER A 257 -7.64 -10.03 24.67
C SER A 257 -7.68 -9.85 23.15
N PRO A 258 -6.89 -8.92 22.59
CA PRO A 258 -6.63 -8.95 21.16
C PRO A 258 -6.00 -10.29 20.72
N ILE A 259 -6.16 -10.61 19.43
CA ILE A 259 -5.51 -11.74 18.77
C ILE A 259 -3.99 -11.67 18.94
N SER A 260 -3.36 -12.78 19.33
CA SER A 260 -1.91 -12.92 19.30
C SER A 260 -1.43 -13.52 17.98
N SER A 261 -0.56 -12.78 17.29
CA SER A 261 0.12 -13.23 16.07
C SER A 261 1.47 -13.82 16.45
N ASN A 262 1.62 -15.13 16.22
CA ASN A 262 2.80 -15.87 16.67
C ASN A 262 3.59 -16.35 15.46
N PHE A 263 4.83 -15.88 15.30
CA PHE A 263 5.69 -16.18 14.15
C PHE A 263 7.14 -16.36 14.57
N ASP A 264 7.86 -17.23 13.83
CA ASP A 264 9.28 -17.48 14.10
C ASP A 264 10.19 -16.33 13.63
N ASP A 265 11.43 -16.36 14.10
CA ASP A 265 12.40 -15.28 13.87
C ASP A 265 12.72 -15.04 12.39
N ARG A 266 12.87 -16.12 11.64
CA ARG A 266 13.08 -16.02 10.20
C ARG A 266 11.86 -15.43 9.50
N THR A 267 10.65 -15.81 9.89
CA THR A 267 9.42 -15.25 9.33
C THR A 267 9.32 -13.75 9.64
N ALA A 268 9.70 -13.32 10.85
CA ALA A 268 9.78 -11.90 11.17
C ALA A 268 10.66 -11.16 10.16
N HIS A 269 11.92 -11.58 9.97
CA HIS A 269 12.92 -10.93 9.11
C HIS A 269 12.63 -11.01 7.60
N GLU A 270 12.15 -12.17 7.16
CA GLU A 270 12.04 -12.51 5.74
C GLU A 270 10.64 -12.29 5.16
N VAL A 271 9.63 -12.14 6.00
CA VAL A 271 8.24 -11.88 5.62
C VAL A 271 7.73 -10.58 6.20
N GLY A 272 8.10 -10.23 7.44
CA GLY A 272 7.68 -9.00 8.12
C GLY A 272 7.94 -7.75 7.28
N HIS A 273 6.89 -7.32 6.56
CA HIS A 273 7.00 -6.32 5.49
C HIS A 273 7.56 -4.99 5.97
N LEU A 274 7.25 -4.64 7.22
CA LEU A 274 7.69 -3.40 7.83
C LEU A 274 9.16 -3.38 8.17
N LEU A 275 9.81 -4.52 8.37
CA LEU A 275 11.25 -4.53 8.61
C LEU A 275 12.03 -4.00 7.39
N LYS A 276 11.50 -4.14 6.16
CA LYS A 276 12.07 -3.48 4.96
C LYS A 276 11.65 -2.01 4.79
N LEU A 277 10.55 -1.57 5.41
CA LEU A 277 10.12 -0.16 5.40
C LEU A 277 10.99 0.71 6.29
N PHE A 278 11.42 0.19 7.43
CA PHE A 278 12.37 0.86 8.31
C PHE A 278 13.82 0.62 7.87
N GLY A 279 14.05 -0.50 7.17
CA GLY A 279 15.08 -0.68 6.15
C GLY A 279 15.34 0.55 5.28
N GLN A 280 14.26 1.25 4.89
CA GLN A 280 14.31 2.38 3.98
C GLN A 280 13.18 3.41 4.22
N ARG A 281 13.33 4.25 5.26
CA ARG A 281 12.91 5.68 5.25
C ARG A 281 11.54 6.10 5.80
N SER A 282 10.94 5.39 6.75
CA SER A 282 9.77 5.97 7.44
C SER A 282 10.15 6.96 8.55
N GLU A 283 9.42 8.07 8.66
CA GLU A 283 9.63 9.15 9.65
C GLU A 283 8.84 8.95 10.94
N ARG A 284 7.70 8.25 10.86
CA ARG A 284 6.86 7.85 11.98
C ARG A 284 6.36 6.44 11.74
N LEU A 285 6.23 5.68 12.81
CA LEU A 285 5.65 4.35 12.82
C LEU A 285 4.38 4.38 13.68
N CYS A 286 3.31 3.76 13.19
CA CYS A 286 2.11 3.51 14.00
C CYS A 286 2.06 2.01 14.34
N VAL A 287 1.96 1.68 15.62
CA VAL A 287 2.03 0.34 16.20
C VAL A 287 0.64 -0.20 16.49
N LEU A 288 0.51 -1.52 16.45
CA LEU A 288 -0.75 -2.23 16.35
C LEU A 288 -1.51 -2.50 17.64
N MET A 289 -2.76 -2.94 17.44
CA MET A 289 -3.67 -3.45 18.47
C MET A 289 -3.46 -4.94 18.81
N ASN A 290 -2.87 -5.73 17.90
CA ASN A 290 -2.66 -7.16 18.15
C ASN A 290 -1.55 -7.41 19.17
N LEU A 291 -1.58 -8.62 19.72
CA LEU A 291 -0.48 -9.17 20.48
C LEU A 291 0.51 -9.81 19.50
N VAL A 292 1.78 -9.84 19.86
CA VAL A 292 2.81 -10.66 19.22
C VAL A 292 3.37 -11.56 20.31
N ASP A 293 3.28 -12.88 20.14
CA ASP A 293 3.52 -13.88 21.20
C ASP A 293 3.02 -13.43 22.59
N ASP A 294 1.74 -13.09 22.66
CA ASP A 294 0.99 -12.69 23.85
C ASP A 294 1.41 -11.35 24.51
N ILE A 295 2.25 -10.55 23.85
CA ILE A 295 2.61 -9.19 24.31
C ILE A 295 1.97 -8.15 23.40
N HIS A 296 1.36 -7.11 23.97
CA HIS A 296 0.79 -6.01 23.18
C HIS A 296 1.88 -5.37 22.32
N SER A 297 1.63 -5.22 21.02
CA SER A 297 2.62 -4.65 20.09
C SER A 297 3.11 -3.26 20.54
N CYS A 298 2.26 -2.45 21.19
CA CYS A 298 2.59 -1.11 21.71
C CYS A 298 3.49 -1.13 22.97
N ALA A 299 3.70 -2.28 23.59
CA ALA A 299 4.55 -2.47 24.78
C ALA A 299 5.63 -3.54 24.59
N ASP A 300 5.79 -4.04 23.36
CA ASP A 300 6.71 -5.13 23.04
C ASP A 300 8.13 -4.58 22.78
N ASP A 301 8.96 -4.64 23.82
CA ASP A 301 10.35 -4.20 23.81
C ASP A 301 11.21 -4.97 22.79
N HIS A 302 10.92 -6.24 22.58
CA HIS A 302 11.61 -7.02 21.56
C HIS A 302 11.33 -6.47 20.15
N THR A 303 10.05 -6.23 19.79
CA THR A 303 9.74 -5.72 18.45
C THR A 303 10.07 -4.23 18.26
N LEU A 304 9.85 -3.38 19.27
CA LEU A 304 10.03 -1.93 19.16
C LEU A 304 11.46 -1.49 19.51
N ASN A 305 12.02 -1.96 20.62
CA ASN A 305 13.35 -1.51 21.06
C ASN A 305 14.47 -2.28 20.34
N TYR A 306 14.35 -3.60 20.20
CA TYR A 306 15.36 -4.41 19.51
C TYR A 306 15.18 -4.36 17.98
N LEU A 307 14.15 -5.01 17.42
CA LEU A 307 14.01 -5.12 15.95
C LEU A 307 13.94 -3.74 15.27
N LEU A 308 13.06 -2.85 15.73
CA LEU A 308 12.86 -1.56 15.08
C LEU A 308 13.96 -0.53 15.42
N LYS A 309 14.17 -0.21 16.70
CA LYS A 309 15.07 0.88 17.10
C LYS A 309 16.55 0.48 17.08
N THR A 310 16.88 -0.79 17.32
CA THR A 310 18.28 -1.28 17.29
C THR A 310 18.66 -1.79 15.91
N GLU A 311 18.06 -2.88 15.45
CA GLU A 311 18.48 -3.56 14.22
C GLU A 311 18.19 -2.71 12.98
N LEU A 312 16.99 -2.16 12.88
CA LEU A 312 16.65 -1.25 11.77
C LEU A 312 17.10 0.18 12.02
N GLY A 313 17.67 0.49 13.18
CA GLY A 313 18.21 1.81 13.51
C GLY A 313 17.18 2.94 13.41
N PHE A 314 15.90 2.66 13.65
CA PHE A 314 14.82 3.62 13.45
C PHE A 314 14.98 4.87 14.35
N GLN A 315 15.06 6.04 13.72
CA GLN A 315 15.25 7.34 14.39
C GLN A 315 13.93 8.10 14.62
N GLY A 316 12.84 7.62 14.03
CA GLY A 316 11.54 8.29 14.07
C GLY A 316 10.73 8.02 15.34
N THR A 317 9.47 8.43 15.28
CA THR A 317 8.48 8.30 16.36
C THR A 317 7.68 7.01 16.25
N VAL A 318 7.42 6.35 17.37
CA VAL A 318 6.47 5.24 17.50
C VAL A 318 5.16 5.75 18.12
N ILE A 319 4.05 5.61 17.40
CA ILE A 319 2.71 6.11 17.76
C ILE A 319 1.77 4.92 17.93
N SER A 320 0.89 4.89 18.93
CA SER A 320 -0.08 3.81 19.04
C SER A 320 -1.17 3.92 17.97
N ASP A 321 -1.75 2.80 17.54
CA ASP A 321 -3.07 2.84 16.93
C ASP A 321 -4.11 3.30 17.97
N TRP A 322 -5.28 3.73 17.52
CA TRP A 322 -6.33 4.26 18.37
C TRP A 322 -6.92 3.13 19.22
N GLY A 323 -6.55 3.10 20.51
CA GLY A 323 -6.84 2.01 21.46
C GLY A 323 -5.80 0.89 21.49
N GLY A 324 -4.63 1.10 20.91
CA GLY A 324 -3.52 0.14 20.90
C GLY A 324 -2.69 0.14 22.19
N THR A 325 -2.77 1.22 22.96
CA THR A 325 -2.17 1.32 24.30
C THR A 325 -3.07 0.67 25.33
N TRP A 326 -2.52 -0.21 26.17
CA TRP A 326 -3.26 -0.94 27.23
C TRP A 326 -2.76 -0.63 28.64
N ASP A 327 -1.64 0.08 28.75
CA ASP A 327 -1.02 0.50 29.99
C ASP A 327 -0.05 1.68 29.72
N THR A 328 0.34 2.43 30.76
CA THR A 328 1.27 3.56 30.60
C THR A 328 2.75 3.13 30.73
N GLU A 329 3.09 2.35 31.75
CA GLU A 329 4.48 2.09 32.14
C GLU A 329 5.21 1.16 31.17
N SER A 330 4.65 -0.02 30.89
CA SER A 330 5.27 -1.00 29.98
C SER A 330 5.20 -0.53 28.53
N SER A 331 4.17 0.23 28.13
CA SER A 331 4.16 0.88 26.81
C SER A 331 5.29 1.91 26.67
N ALA A 332 5.52 2.76 27.68
CA ALA A 332 6.60 3.75 27.68
C ALA A 332 8.00 3.13 27.62
N ILE A 333 8.24 2.10 28.45
CA ILE A 333 9.52 1.37 28.54
C ILE A 333 9.72 0.48 27.30
N GLY A 334 8.65 -0.15 26.84
CA GLY A 334 8.61 -1.05 25.68
C GLY A 334 8.87 -0.36 24.35
N GLY A 335 8.88 0.98 24.31
CA GLY A 335 9.38 1.73 23.16
C GLY A 335 8.34 2.61 22.46
N LEU A 336 7.11 2.70 22.97
CA LEU A 336 6.11 3.65 22.48
C LEU A 336 6.55 5.09 22.77
N ASP A 337 6.43 5.98 21.78
CA ASP A 337 6.79 7.41 21.93
C ASP A 337 5.57 8.33 22.05
N VAL A 338 4.44 8.00 21.43
CA VAL A 338 3.20 8.78 21.49
C VAL A 338 1.99 7.88 21.69
N SER A 339 1.22 8.12 22.75
CA SER A 339 -0.07 7.45 23.00
C SER A 339 -1.22 8.22 22.35
N MET A 340 -1.96 7.58 21.45
CA MET A 340 -3.12 8.11 20.72
C MET A 340 -4.36 7.23 20.95
N PRO A 341 -5.57 7.82 21.10
CA PRO A 341 -5.86 9.27 21.06
C PRO A 341 -5.72 9.98 22.41
N GLY A 342 -5.22 9.31 23.46
CA GLY A 342 -5.22 9.84 24.83
C GLY A 342 -6.63 10.25 25.28
N THR A 343 -6.79 11.50 25.72
CA THR A 343 -8.11 12.05 26.10
C THR A 343 -9.08 12.24 24.93
N GLY A 344 -8.62 12.12 23.68
CA GLY A 344 -9.47 12.14 22.50
C GLY A 344 -10.57 11.07 22.55
N PHE A 345 -11.69 11.31 21.85
CA PHE A 345 -12.87 10.44 21.93
C PHE A 345 -13.41 10.26 23.37
N ASN A 346 -13.28 11.31 24.20
CA ASN A 346 -13.65 11.32 25.62
C ASN A 346 -12.97 10.20 26.44
N GLY A 347 -11.75 9.80 26.06
CA GLY A 347 -10.99 8.75 26.74
C GLY A 347 -11.52 7.32 26.51
N LEU A 348 -12.50 7.13 25.61
CA LEU A 348 -13.10 5.80 25.33
C LEU A 348 -12.07 4.74 24.96
N LEU A 349 -10.99 5.14 24.28
CA LEU A 349 -9.94 4.26 23.77
C LEU A 349 -8.71 4.19 24.69
N GLY A 350 -8.86 4.61 25.95
CA GLY A 350 -7.81 4.59 26.96
C GLY A 350 -7.10 5.93 27.11
N ASP A 351 -7.10 6.46 28.33
CA ASP A 351 -6.41 7.70 28.71
C ASP A 351 -5.03 7.39 29.32
N PHE A 352 -4.21 6.69 28.52
CA PHE A 352 -2.85 6.28 28.89
C PHE A 352 -1.84 7.36 28.50
N PHE A 353 -0.74 7.44 29.26
CA PHE A 353 0.21 8.56 29.34
C PHE A 353 -0.32 9.73 30.18
N GLY A 354 -0.32 10.97 29.69
CA GLY A 354 -0.80 12.14 30.43
C GLY A 354 -0.28 12.22 31.87
N ASP A 355 -1.16 12.55 32.82
CA ASP A 355 -0.82 12.66 34.24
C ASP A 355 -0.20 11.39 34.83
N GLN A 356 -0.54 10.20 34.30
CA GLN A 356 0.05 8.94 34.75
C GLN A 356 1.55 8.87 34.39
N LEU A 357 1.92 9.31 33.18
CA LEU A 357 3.32 9.33 32.75
C LEU A 357 4.12 10.39 33.52
N VAL A 358 3.51 11.55 33.83
CA VAL A 358 4.13 12.55 34.72
C VAL A 358 4.49 11.92 36.07
N ALA A 359 3.55 11.22 36.70
CA ALA A 359 3.77 10.57 38.00
C ALA A 359 4.85 9.48 37.93
N LEU A 360 4.85 8.66 36.87
CA LEU A 360 5.86 7.62 36.66
C LEU A 360 7.25 8.17 36.40
N VAL A 361 7.38 9.34 35.77
CA VAL A 361 8.68 9.99 35.60
C VAL A 361 9.16 10.62 36.90
N GLN A 362 8.27 11.30 37.62
CA GLN A 362 8.60 11.93 38.91
C GLN A 362 8.98 10.91 39.99
N ASN A 363 8.39 9.70 39.96
CA ASN A 363 8.72 8.64 40.90
C ASN A 363 9.89 7.73 40.45
N GLY A 364 10.39 7.93 39.22
CA GLY A 364 11.55 7.22 38.66
C GLY A 364 11.27 5.87 38.01
N SER A 365 10.00 5.44 37.90
CA SER A 365 9.62 4.19 37.22
C SER A 365 9.86 4.28 35.70
N VAL A 366 9.67 5.48 35.12
CA VAL A 366 10.10 5.81 33.75
C VAL A 366 11.19 6.88 33.84
N SER A 367 12.36 6.66 33.25
CA SER A 367 13.43 7.66 33.31
C SER A 367 13.07 8.94 32.54
N GLU A 368 13.47 10.12 33.03
CA GLU A 368 13.30 11.37 32.28
C GLU A 368 14.03 11.33 30.93
N ALA A 369 15.19 10.67 30.85
CA ALA A 369 15.91 10.47 29.59
C ALA A 369 15.09 9.68 28.55
N ARG A 370 14.25 8.74 28.99
CA ARG A 370 13.32 8.04 28.09
C ARG A 370 12.24 8.99 27.58
N LEU A 371 11.67 9.82 28.46
CA LEU A 371 10.69 10.85 28.07
C LEU A 371 11.30 11.88 27.09
N ASP A 372 12.55 12.29 27.31
CA ASP A 372 13.30 13.15 26.40
C ASP A 372 13.42 12.51 25.01
N ASP A 373 13.79 11.22 24.95
CA ASP A 373 13.89 10.49 23.69
C ASP A 373 12.54 10.40 22.95
N MET A 374 11.43 10.16 23.65
CA MET A 374 10.08 10.17 23.06
C MET A 374 9.77 11.53 22.39
N ALA A 375 10.03 12.61 23.11
CA ALA A 375 9.82 13.98 22.65
C ALA A 375 10.74 14.34 21.46
N ILE A 376 12.02 13.99 21.54
CA ILE A 376 13.01 14.21 20.47
C ILE A 376 12.62 13.44 19.22
N ARG A 377 12.25 12.16 19.33
CA ARG A 377 11.77 11.34 18.20
C ARG A 377 10.52 11.92 17.56
N THR A 378 9.62 12.51 18.35
CA THR A 378 8.37 13.12 17.88
C THR A 378 8.62 14.37 17.02
N LEU A 379 9.58 15.20 17.43
CA LEU A 379 9.85 16.51 16.81
C LEU A 379 10.90 16.47 15.70
N THR A 380 11.86 15.54 15.76
CA THR A 380 12.97 15.41 14.80
C THR A 380 12.51 15.41 13.34
N PRO A 381 11.57 14.55 12.89
CA PRO A 381 11.17 14.53 11.49
C PRO A 381 10.47 15.83 11.07
N ILE A 382 9.68 16.46 11.96
CA ILE A 382 9.03 17.74 11.61
C ILE A 382 10.05 18.83 11.38
N LEU A 383 10.99 18.99 12.31
CA LEU A 383 12.00 20.04 12.26
C LEU A 383 13.00 19.83 11.12
N GLN A 384 13.15 18.57 10.67
CA GLN A 384 13.94 18.27 9.48
C GLN A 384 13.33 18.91 8.23
N TYR A 385 12.04 18.68 7.97
CA TYR A 385 11.38 19.01 6.70
C TYR A 385 10.56 20.29 6.71
N GLN A 386 10.18 20.79 7.89
CA GLN A 386 9.32 21.95 8.04
C GLN A 386 9.95 23.03 8.91
N ASP A 387 9.52 24.27 8.67
CA ASP A 387 9.74 25.39 9.57
C ASP A 387 8.44 25.65 10.34
N LEU A 388 8.44 25.33 11.65
CA LEU A 388 7.27 25.46 12.51
C LEU A 388 6.70 26.90 12.58
N SER A 389 7.52 27.91 12.31
CA SER A 389 7.10 29.32 12.30
C SER A 389 6.22 29.68 11.09
N THR A 390 6.32 28.89 10.02
CA THR A 390 5.55 29.07 8.78
C THR A 390 4.52 27.97 8.56
N TYR A 391 4.50 26.93 9.40
CA TYR A 391 3.56 25.83 9.28
C TYR A 391 2.11 26.31 9.41
N PRO A 392 1.21 26.00 8.48
CA PRO A 392 -0.07 26.71 8.46
C PRO A 392 -1.16 25.87 9.18
N GLU A 393 -2.12 26.52 9.83
CA GLU A 393 -3.17 25.85 10.63
C GLU A 393 -4.09 24.95 9.78
N PRO A 394 -4.52 23.77 10.26
CA PRO A 394 -5.52 22.97 9.57
C PRO A 394 -6.78 23.80 9.25
N SER A 395 -7.10 23.90 7.95
CA SER A 395 -8.27 24.60 7.43
C SER A 395 -9.54 23.74 7.39
N PHE A 396 -9.53 22.60 8.08
CA PHE A 396 -10.64 21.64 8.18
C PHE A 396 -10.83 21.22 9.64
N ASP A 397 -11.99 20.66 9.95
CA ASP A 397 -12.26 19.92 11.18
C ASP A 397 -12.96 18.61 10.84
N VAL A 398 -12.39 17.48 11.26
CA VAL A 398 -12.97 16.16 11.01
C VAL A 398 -14.21 15.89 11.83
N ARG A 399 -14.47 16.70 12.86
CA ARG A 399 -15.64 16.61 13.74
C ARG A 399 -16.75 17.56 13.33
N ASP A 400 -16.44 18.55 12.50
CA ASP A 400 -17.40 19.51 11.96
C ASP A 400 -17.16 19.75 10.46
N LEU A 401 -17.83 18.94 9.65
CA LEU A 401 -17.75 18.99 8.19
C LEU A 401 -18.48 20.19 7.59
N THR A 402 -19.15 21.02 8.41
CA THR A 402 -19.79 22.27 7.94
C THR A 402 -18.80 23.41 7.77
N ILE A 403 -17.57 23.28 8.30
CA ILE A 403 -16.52 24.29 8.18
C ILE A 403 -16.01 24.34 6.74
N PRO A 404 -16.08 25.51 6.05
CA PRO A 404 -15.57 25.64 4.69
C PRO A 404 -14.07 25.37 4.63
N THR A 405 -13.69 24.42 3.79
CA THR A 405 -12.29 24.02 3.58
C THR A 405 -11.70 24.59 2.29
N ASN A 406 -10.38 24.60 2.16
CA ASN A 406 -9.72 25.01 0.91
C ASN A 406 -9.81 23.92 -0.17
N ASN A 407 -10.04 24.30 -1.43
CA ASN A 407 -9.92 23.36 -2.54
C ASN A 407 -8.43 23.11 -2.88
N VAL A 408 -8.00 21.87 -2.67
CA VAL A 408 -6.60 21.43 -2.74
C VAL A 408 -6.32 20.45 -3.91
N ARG A 409 -7.29 20.24 -4.80
CA ARG A 409 -7.27 19.15 -5.80
C ARG A 409 -6.47 19.42 -7.08
N ARG A 410 -6.35 20.69 -7.49
CA ARG A 410 -5.74 21.08 -8.79
C ARG A 410 -6.15 20.12 -9.92
N ASP A 411 -5.20 19.55 -10.65
CA ASP A 411 -5.42 18.57 -11.72
C ASP A 411 -5.06 17.13 -11.31
N HIS A 412 -5.12 16.81 -10.01
CA HIS A 412 -4.84 15.46 -9.49
C HIS A 412 -5.74 14.37 -10.10
N TYR A 413 -6.91 14.73 -10.66
CA TYR A 413 -7.76 13.78 -11.36
C TYR A 413 -7.04 13.12 -12.56
N LYS A 414 -6.11 13.82 -13.22
CA LYS A 414 -5.35 13.24 -14.36
C LYS A 414 -4.51 12.05 -13.93
N VAL A 415 -3.83 12.15 -12.78
CA VAL A 415 -3.00 11.06 -12.26
C VAL A 415 -3.87 9.93 -11.71
N ILE A 416 -5.02 10.22 -11.10
CA ILE A 416 -5.97 9.19 -10.64
C ILE A 416 -6.47 8.37 -11.84
N ARG A 417 -6.87 9.05 -12.93
CA ARG A 417 -7.30 8.37 -14.17
C ARG A 417 -6.19 7.51 -14.76
N ALA A 418 -4.97 8.03 -14.85
CA ALA A 418 -3.82 7.27 -15.35
C ALA A 418 -3.56 6.01 -14.51
N ILE A 419 -3.58 6.13 -13.17
CA ILE A 419 -3.42 4.99 -12.27
C ILE A 419 -4.53 3.95 -12.50
N GLY A 420 -5.79 4.38 -12.55
CA GLY A 420 -6.92 3.49 -12.80
C GLY A 420 -6.76 2.75 -14.12
N GLN A 421 -6.42 3.46 -15.20
CA GLN A 421 -6.28 2.89 -16.53
C GLN A 421 -5.12 1.90 -16.61
N GLU A 422 -3.97 2.24 -16.00
CA GLU A 422 -2.79 1.37 -16.03
C GLU A 422 -2.89 0.15 -15.10
N ALA A 423 -3.77 0.18 -14.10
CA ALA A 423 -4.03 -0.92 -13.16
C ALA A 423 -5.08 -1.92 -13.66
N LEU A 424 -5.84 -1.59 -14.72
CA LEU A 424 -6.83 -2.50 -15.31
C LEU A 424 -6.15 -3.79 -15.77
N THR A 425 -6.55 -4.90 -15.14
CA THR A 425 -5.94 -6.21 -15.35
C THR A 425 -6.90 -7.10 -16.12
N LEU A 426 -6.56 -7.39 -17.38
CA LEU A 426 -7.34 -8.30 -18.22
C LEU A 426 -6.97 -9.74 -17.88
N VAL A 427 -7.91 -10.51 -17.31
CA VAL A 427 -7.63 -11.89 -16.83
C VAL A 427 -8.26 -12.97 -17.71
N LYS A 428 -9.23 -12.60 -18.56
CA LYS A 428 -9.77 -13.46 -19.61
C LYS A 428 -10.05 -12.62 -20.85
N ASN A 429 -9.72 -13.14 -22.02
CA ASN A 429 -10.15 -12.56 -23.29
C ASN A 429 -10.19 -13.63 -24.39
N ASN A 430 -11.40 -14.12 -24.70
CA ASN A 430 -11.67 -15.07 -25.76
C ASN A 430 -12.34 -14.36 -26.94
N ARG A 431 -11.55 -14.10 -27.98
CA ARG A 431 -12.04 -13.52 -29.24
C ARG A 431 -12.41 -14.54 -30.30
N GLN A 432 -12.30 -15.84 -30.02
CA GLN A 432 -12.50 -16.90 -31.03
C GLN A 432 -13.94 -16.96 -31.53
N SER A 433 -14.92 -16.56 -30.71
CA SER A 433 -16.34 -16.48 -31.07
C SER A 433 -16.73 -15.13 -31.71
N GLY A 434 -15.77 -14.25 -32.02
CA GLY A 434 -16.02 -12.90 -32.53
C GLY A 434 -16.38 -11.85 -31.46
N GLY A 435 -16.49 -12.28 -30.19
CA GLY A 435 -16.69 -11.41 -29.03
C GLY A 435 -15.38 -10.97 -28.35
N GLY A 436 -15.50 -10.53 -27.09
CA GLY A 436 -14.38 -10.14 -26.23
C GLY A 436 -13.94 -8.69 -26.40
N LEU A 437 -12.73 -8.39 -25.94
CA LEU A 437 -12.15 -7.04 -25.95
C LEU A 437 -10.93 -6.94 -26.89
N PRO A 438 -10.64 -5.75 -27.47
CA PRO A 438 -11.44 -4.53 -27.37
C PRO A 438 -12.76 -4.65 -28.15
N PHE A 439 -13.74 -3.83 -27.77
CA PHE A 439 -14.97 -3.65 -28.53
C PHE A 439 -14.68 -3.18 -29.97
N PRO A 440 -15.56 -3.50 -30.92
CA PRO A 440 -15.49 -2.89 -32.25
C PRO A 440 -15.79 -1.38 -32.15
N ALA A 441 -15.58 -0.65 -33.25
CA ALA A 441 -15.86 0.78 -33.29
C ALA A 441 -17.30 1.06 -32.82
N PRO A 442 -17.55 2.09 -31.98
CA PRO A 442 -18.88 2.38 -31.44
C PRO A 442 -19.98 2.40 -32.51
N SER A 443 -19.70 3.03 -33.66
CA SER A 443 -20.63 3.16 -34.79
C SER A 443 -21.01 1.85 -35.49
N SER A 444 -20.27 0.77 -35.22
CA SER A 444 -20.56 -0.57 -35.75
C SER A 444 -21.36 -1.44 -34.77
N MET A 445 -21.60 -0.96 -33.55
CA MET A 445 -22.38 -1.67 -32.54
C MET A 445 -23.85 -1.25 -32.61
N GLY A 446 -24.77 -2.22 -32.68
CA GLY A 446 -26.20 -1.93 -32.69
C GLY A 446 -26.74 -1.57 -31.30
N SER A 447 -26.41 -2.37 -30.28
CA SER A 447 -26.82 -2.13 -28.89
C SER A 447 -25.76 -2.63 -27.91
N LEU A 448 -25.74 -2.05 -26.71
CA LEU A 448 -24.89 -2.46 -25.60
C LEU A 448 -25.72 -2.48 -24.31
N ALA A 449 -25.76 -3.64 -23.65
CA ALA A 449 -26.37 -3.77 -22.34
C ALA A 449 -25.32 -3.53 -21.24
N VAL A 450 -25.62 -2.68 -20.27
CA VAL A 450 -24.80 -2.42 -19.08
C VAL A 450 -25.58 -2.91 -17.86
N ILE A 451 -25.09 -3.95 -17.20
CA ILE A 451 -25.81 -4.64 -16.14
C ILE A 451 -24.99 -4.61 -14.85
N GLY A 452 -25.67 -4.41 -13.73
CA GLY A 452 -25.08 -4.42 -12.40
C GLY A 452 -25.03 -3.03 -11.80
N GLU A 453 -25.39 -2.97 -10.53
CA GLU A 453 -25.42 -1.75 -9.73
C GLU A 453 -24.08 -1.01 -9.71
N ASP A 454 -22.97 -1.76 -9.66
CA ASP A 454 -21.61 -1.23 -9.66
C ASP A 454 -21.28 -0.40 -10.93
N ALA A 455 -22.04 -0.53 -12.01
CA ALA A 455 -21.88 0.29 -13.19
C ALA A 455 -22.43 1.72 -13.03
N GLY A 456 -23.26 1.98 -12.01
CA GLY A 456 -23.97 3.24 -11.83
C GLY A 456 -23.58 4.00 -10.56
N PRO A 457 -24.18 5.19 -10.36
CA PRO A 457 -23.94 6.00 -9.18
C PRO A 457 -24.55 5.36 -7.92
N SER A 458 -24.00 5.70 -6.75
CA SER A 458 -24.64 5.35 -5.48
C SER A 458 -26.04 5.98 -5.41
N PRO A 459 -27.12 5.21 -5.13
CA PRO A 459 -28.46 5.76 -4.97
C PRO A 459 -28.58 6.68 -3.75
N TYR A 460 -27.66 6.54 -2.78
CA TYR A 460 -27.61 7.39 -1.60
C TYR A 460 -26.81 8.67 -1.85
N GLY A 461 -25.99 8.72 -2.90
CA GLY A 461 -25.00 9.77 -3.15
C GLY A 461 -23.59 9.35 -2.73
N ALA A 462 -22.57 9.89 -3.41
CA ALA A 462 -21.18 9.43 -3.31
C ALA A 462 -20.52 9.60 -1.92
N THR A 463 -21.14 10.38 -1.03
CA THR A 463 -20.62 10.73 0.31
C THR A 463 -21.50 10.22 1.45
N SER A 464 -22.59 9.51 1.13
CA SER A 464 -23.67 9.24 2.08
C SER A 464 -23.41 8.06 3.03
N CYS A 465 -22.31 7.33 2.82
CA CYS A 465 -21.91 6.20 3.67
C CYS A 465 -21.08 6.61 4.90
N GLY A 466 -21.13 7.91 5.24
CA GLY A 466 -20.54 8.47 6.45
C GLY A 466 -19.00 8.56 6.43
N ASP A 467 -18.45 8.97 7.57
CA ASP A 467 -17.04 9.35 7.73
C ASP A 467 -16.05 8.21 7.47
N THR A 468 -16.54 6.97 7.57
CA THR A 468 -15.76 5.75 7.33
C THR A 468 -16.27 4.95 6.13
N GLY A 469 -17.28 5.42 5.39
CA GLY A 469 -17.80 4.68 4.24
C GLY A 469 -18.48 3.35 4.60
N ASN A 470 -18.91 3.16 5.86
CA ASN A 470 -19.54 1.92 6.34
C ASN A 470 -21.01 2.09 6.77
N ASP A 471 -21.56 3.31 6.67
CA ASP A 471 -22.90 3.61 7.21
C ASP A 471 -24.01 3.22 6.22
N CYS A 472 -23.66 2.99 4.95
CA CYS A 472 -24.58 2.41 3.97
C CYS A 472 -24.70 0.89 4.17
N LEU A 473 -25.86 0.34 3.81
CA LEU A 473 -25.99 -1.10 3.65
C LEU A 473 -25.02 -1.57 2.56
N ILE A 474 -24.44 -2.76 2.72
CA ILE A 474 -23.46 -3.32 1.76
C ILE A 474 -24.11 -3.54 0.38
N GLU A 475 -25.43 -3.70 0.35
CA GLU A 475 -26.25 -3.79 -0.85
C GLU A 475 -26.67 -2.38 -1.30
N ASN A 476 -26.43 -2.02 -2.56
CA ASN A 476 -26.86 -0.75 -3.17
C ASN A 476 -25.98 0.50 -2.97
N ASN A 477 -24.66 0.39 -3.18
CA ASN A 477 -23.68 1.48 -3.10
C ASN A 477 -23.20 2.06 -4.44
N GLY A 478 -23.58 1.50 -5.59
CA GLY A 478 -23.06 1.89 -6.90
C GLY A 478 -21.59 1.49 -7.09
N THR A 479 -20.86 2.20 -7.96
CA THR A 479 -19.45 1.87 -8.28
C THR A 479 -18.54 1.83 -7.04
N MET A 480 -17.88 0.70 -6.82
CA MET A 480 -16.93 0.53 -5.73
C MET A 480 -15.57 1.19 -6.05
N THR A 481 -15.46 2.47 -5.73
CA THR A 481 -14.26 3.27 -6.01
C THR A 481 -13.16 3.16 -4.95
N ILE A 482 -13.53 2.83 -3.71
CA ILE A 482 -12.67 2.70 -2.53
C ILE A 482 -13.42 1.86 -1.48
N GLY A 483 -12.72 1.13 -0.62
CA GLY A 483 -13.35 0.39 0.49
C GLY A 483 -13.58 1.22 1.76
N GLY A 484 -14.30 0.66 2.73
CA GLY A 484 -14.69 1.34 3.97
C GLY A 484 -13.65 1.40 5.10
N GLY A 485 -14.05 1.87 6.28
CA GLY A 485 -13.18 2.04 7.45
C GLY A 485 -12.27 3.27 7.37
N SER A 486 -11.22 3.32 8.19
CA SER A 486 -10.37 4.52 8.33
C SER A 486 -9.51 4.84 7.09
N GLY A 487 -9.52 3.97 6.06
CA GLY A 487 -8.85 4.20 4.77
C GLY A 487 -9.71 4.96 3.76
N TRP A 488 -11.02 5.05 4.04
CA TRP A 488 -12.01 5.76 3.24
C TRP A 488 -11.68 7.25 3.10
N ALA A 489 -11.94 7.82 1.92
CA ALA A 489 -11.84 9.24 1.63
C ALA A 489 -13.10 9.68 0.87
N TYR A 490 -13.57 10.89 1.11
CA TYR A 490 -14.77 11.39 0.43
C TYR A 490 -14.43 11.71 -1.02
N PRO A 491 -15.09 11.07 -1.99
CA PRO A 491 -14.94 11.44 -3.39
C PRO A 491 -15.63 12.78 -3.61
N PRO A 492 -14.97 13.78 -4.26
CA PRO A 492 -15.65 15.02 -4.62
C PRO A 492 -16.72 14.81 -5.71
N TYR A 493 -16.57 13.72 -6.46
CA TYR A 493 -17.50 13.17 -7.43
C TYR A 493 -17.03 11.74 -7.73
N THR A 494 -17.90 10.95 -8.36
CA THR A 494 -17.53 9.66 -8.95
C THR A 494 -17.98 9.67 -10.40
N ILE A 495 -17.06 9.41 -11.32
CA ILE A 495 -17.43 9.06 -12.69
C ILE A 495 -17.61 7.55 -12.74
N ASP A 496 -18.85 7.10 -12.71
CA ASP A 496 -19.22 5.69 -12.82
C ASP A 496 -19.03 5.16 -14.26
N PRO A 497 -18.89 3.83 -14.45
CA PRO A 497 -18.75 3.20 -15.75
C PRO A 497 -19.85 3.57 -16.76
N LEU A 498 -21.12 3.56 -16.34
CA LEU A 498 -22.25 3.83 -17.23
C LEU A 498 -22.23 5.28 -17.74
N ALA A 499 -21.98 6.25 -16.86
CA ALA A 499 -21.83 7.65 -17.23
C ALA A 499 -20.69 7.87 -18.25
N ALA A 500 -19.54 7.23 -18.03
CA ALA A 500 -18.40 7.34 -18.94
C ALA A 500 -18.68 6.66 -20.29
N ILE A 501 -19.31 5.48 -20.30
CA ILE A 501 -19.71 4.78 -21.52
C ILE A 501 -20.67 5.65 -22.33
N ASN A 502 -21.74 6.17 -21.70
CA ASN A 502 -22.72 7.04 -22.34
C ASN A 502 -22.05 8.28 -22.96
N ALA A 503 -21.14 8.92 -22.23
CA ALA A 503 -20.43 10.09 -22.73
C ALA A 503 -19.54 9.77 -23.95
N PHE A 504 -18.88 8.60 -23.94
CA PHE A 504 -18.00 8.16 -25.02
C PHE A 504 -18.75 7.83 -26.31
N VAL A 505 -19.91 7.19 -26.20
CA VAL A 505 -20.68 6.71 -27.35
C VAL A 505 -21.73 7.70 -27.87
N ALA A 506 -21.94 8.83 -27.17
CA ALA A 506 -23.04 9.77 -27.42
C ALA A 506 -23.13 10.31 -28.86
N ALA A 507 -22.00 10.42 -29.57
CA ALA A 507 -21.97 11.01 -30.91
C ALA A 507 -22.33 10.02 -32.02
N ASP A 508 -21.91 8.76 -31.88
CA ASP A 508 -21.99 7.75 -32.95
C ASP A 508 -21.72 6.33 -32.39
N GLY A 509 -22.59 5.87 -31.49
CA GLY A 509 -22.42 4.56 -30.85
C GLY A 509 -23.72 3.82 -30.56
N PRO A 510 -23.64 2.66 -29.90
CA PRO A 510 -24.78 1.75 -29.76
C PRO A 510 -25.90 2.32 -28.90
N ASP A 511 -27.10 1.77 -29.10
CA ASP A 511 -28.21 1.97 -28.15
C ASP A 511 -27.83 1.35 -26.79
N ILE A 512 -27.69 2.19 -25.76
CA ILE A 512 -27.36 1.75 -24.40
C ILE A 512 -28.64 1.36 -23.65
N ASN A 513 -28.68 0.11 -23.16
CA ASN A 513 -29.71 -0.36 -22.24
C ASN A 513 -29.06 -0.69 -20.90
N SER A 514 -29.40 0.03 -19.83
CA SER A 514 -28.80 -0.17 -18.51
C SER A 514 -29.78 -0.78 -17.51
N HIS A 515 -29.33 -1.78 -16.77
CA HIS A 515 -30.07 -2.40 -15.67
C HIS A 515 -29.18 -2.45 -14.41
N LEU A 516 -29.45 -1.55 -13.47
CA LEU A 516 -28.61 -1.35 -12.27
C LEU A 516 -29.13 -2.10 -11.03
N GLU A 517 -30.19 -2.90 -11.16
CA GLU A 517 -30.69 -3.76 -10.09
C GLU A 517 -30.06 -5.15 -10.19
N ASN A 518 -29.26 -5.53 -9.19
CA ASN A 518 -28.51 -6.80 -9.20
C ASN A 518 -29.40 -8.06 -9.24
N TRP A 519 -30.65 -7.95 -8.82
CA TRP A 519 -31.57 -9.08 -8.62
C TRP A 519 -32.66 -9.20 -9.69
N ASP A 520 -32.80 -8.21 -10.59
CA ASP A 520 -33.77 -8.26 -11.68
C ASP A 520 -33.16 -8.92 -12.95
N LEU A 521 -32.91 -10.22 -12.83
CA LEU A 521 -32.41 -11.05 -13.92
C LEU A 521 -33.40 -11.16 -15.09
N ALA A 522 -34.68 -10.82 -14.87
CA ALA A 522 -35.71 -10.85 -15.90
C ALA A 522 -35.70 -9.57 -16.76
N ALA A 523 -35.39 -8.41 -16.17
CA ALA A 523 -35.18 -7.15 -16.90
C ALA A 523 -33.80 -7.09 -17.60
N ALA A 524 -32.78 -7.76 -17.04
CA ALA A 524 -31.47 -7.90 -17.71
C ALA A 524 -31.52 -8.75 -19.00
N ALA A 525 -32.60 -9.50 -19.22
CA ALA A 525 -32.89 -10.14 -20.50
C ALA A 525 -33.55 -9.12 -21.43
N PHE A 526 -32.99 -8.95 -22.64
CA PHE A 526 -33.63 -8.18 -23.70
C PHE A 526 -35.11 -8.60 -23.86
N PRO A 527 -36.02 -7.68 -24.25
CA PRO A 527 -37.43 -8.01 -24.38
C PRO A 527 -37.63 -9.24 -25.30
N GLY A 528 -38.04 -10.39 -24.73
CA GLY A 528 -38.40 -11.59 -25.49
C GLY A 528 -37.77 -12.94 -25.12
N GLN A 529 -36.96 -13.08 -24.05
CA GLN A 529 -36.38 -14.39 -23.65
C GLN A 529 -36.53 -14.68 -22.15
N SER A 530 -36.87 -15.94 -21.81
CA SER A 530 -37.13 -16.43 -20.43
C SER A 530 -35.86 -16.91 -19.69
N VAL A 531 -35.92 -16.82 -18.37
CA VAL A 531 -34.85 -16.59 -17.37
C VAL A 531 -33.91 -17.76 -17.07
N GLY A 532 -32.62 -17.44 -16.91
CA GLY A 532 -31.61 -18.27 -16.24
C GLY A 532 -30.24 -17.59 -16.11
N GLY A 533 -30.11 -16.50 -15.34
CA GLY A 533 -28.83 -15.79 -15.08
C GLY A 533 -28.30 -14.99 -16.28
N GLY A 534 -27.93 -13.72 -16.10
CA GLY A 534 -27.59 -12.81 -17.21
C GLY A 534 -26.52 -13.31 -18.19
N VAL A 535 -25.66 -14.24 -17.76
CA VAL A 535 -24.64 -14.90 -18.60
C VAL A 535 -25.25 -15.85 -19.63
N ALA A 536 -26.39 -16.50 -19.35
CA ALA A 536 -26.99 -17.47 -20.27
C ALA A 536 -27.69 -16.81 -21.48
N VAL A 537 -27.99 -15.52 -21.42
CA VAL A 537 -28.79 -14.80 -22.43
C VAL A 537 -27.93 -14.08 -23.48
N ASN A 538 -26.75 -13.57 -23.11
CA ASN A 538 -25.86 -12.85 -24.03
C ASN A 538 -24.58 -13.63 -24.32
N ASN A 539 -24.36 -14.02 -25.58
CA ASN A 539 -23.19 -14.78 -26.03
C ASN A 539 -21.86 -14.01 -26.04
N ASN A 540 -21.89 -12.72 -25.67
CA ASN A 540 -20.72 -11.86 -25.57
C ASN A 540 -20.78 -11.00 -24.29
N THR A 541 -20.61 -11.65 -23.15
CA THR A 541 -20.59 -11.03 -21.82
C THR A 541 -19.16 -10.63 -21.43
N ILE A 542 -18.98 -9.34 -21.13
CA ILE A 542 -17.72 -8.78 -20.60
C ILE A 542 -17.96 -8.45 -19.13
N VAL A 543 -17.13 -9.00 -18.23
CA VAL A 543 -17.24 -8.75 -16.78
C VAL A 543 -16.17 -7.74 -16.36
N VAL A 544 -16.56 -6.70 -15.64
CA VAL A 544 -15.64 -5.76 -14.98
C VAL A 544 -15.83 -5.91 -13.47
N MET A 545 -14.74 -6.18 -12.75
CA MET A 545 -14.78 -6.42 -11.31
C MET A 545 -14.09 -5.27 -10.55
N HIS A 546 -14.88 -4.47 -9.83
CA HIS A 546 -14.37 -3.58 -8.79
C HIS A 546 -14.32 -4.34 -7.46
N VAL A 547 -13.14 -4.87 -7.13
CA VAL A 547 -12.96 -5.76 -5.98
C VAL A 547 -11.78 -5.34 -5.10
N PRO A 548 -11.91 -5.47 -3.77
CA PRO A 548 -10.88 -5.12 -2.82
C PRO A 548 -9.70 -6.11 -2.77
N GLY A 549 -9.85 -7.28 -3.40
CA GLY A 549 -8.93 -8.40 -3.28
C GLY A 549 -9.44 -9.65 -4.02
N PRO A 550 -8.86 -10.83 -3.76
CA PRO A 550 -9.24 -12.06 -4.43
C PRO A 550 -10.71 -12.42 -4.20
N VAL A 551 -11.43 -12.68 -5.28
CA VAL A 551 -12.79 -13.24 -5.28
C VAL A 551 -12.79 -14.57 -6.00
N LEU A 552 -13.57 -15.54 -5.52
CA LEU A 552 -13.76 -16.80 -6.24
C LEU A 552 -14.65 -16.56 -7.45
N VAL A 553 -14.22 -17.07 -8.61
CA VAL A 553 -14.89 -16.82 -9.90
C VAL A 553 -15.32 -18.10 -10.61
N GLU A 554 -15.09 -19.27 -10.00
CA GLU A 554 -15.27 -20.59 -10.65
C GLU A 554 -16.68 -20.85 -11.16
N GLU A 555 -17.71 -20.25 -10.54
CA GLU A 555 -19.11 -20.48 -10.91
C GLU A 555 -19.45 -19.98 -12.33
N TRP A 556 -18.69 -19.02 -12.86
CA TRP A 556 -19.04 -18.33 -14.11
C TRP A 556 -17.86 -18.08 -15.05
N ILE A 557 -16.61 -18.08 -14.55
CA ILE A 557 -15.43 -17.67 -15.32
C ILE A 557 -15.19 -18.51 -16.57
N ASP A 558 -15.55 -19.79 -16.58
CA ASP A 558 -15.35 -20.69 -17.72
C ASP A 558 -16.56 -20.78 -18.65
N HIS A 559 -17.66 -20.08 -18.33
CA HIS A 559 -18.83 -20.06 -19.20
C HIS A 559 -18.46 -19.48 -20.59
N GLU A 560 -18.93 -20.11 -21.67
CA GLU A 560 -18.53 -19.76 -23.05
C GLU A 560 -18.95 -18.33 -23.44
N ASN A 561 -20.12 -17.91 -22.96
CA ASN A 561 -20.63 -16.55 -23.12
C ASN A 561 -19.82 -15.48 -22.38
N VAL A 562 -19.00 -15.81 -21.38
CA VAL A 562 -18.11 -14.84 -20.73
C VAL A 562 -16.86 -14.71 -21.58
N THR A 563 -16.83 -13.71 -22.47
CA THR A 563 -15.78 -13.56 -23.47
C THR A 563 -14.60 -12.73 -22.95
N ALA A 564 -14.79 -11.82 -21.99
CA ALA A 564 -13.68 -11.12 -21.35
C ALA A 564 -13.95 -10.78 -19.89
N VAL A 565 -12.87 -10.64 -19.11
CA VAL A 565 -12.92 -10.26 -17.69
C VAL A 565 -11.80 -9.28 -17.37
N LEU A 566 -12.17 -8.11 -16.84
CA LEU A 566 -11.26 -7.07 -16.34
C LEU A 566 -11.39 -6.93 -14.82
N VAL A 567 -10.26 -6.86 -14.12
CA VAL A 567 -10.20 -6.51 -12.70
C VAL A 567 -9.79 -5.04 -12.60
N ALA A 568 -10.73 -4.18 -12.21
CA ALA A 568 -10.53 -2.74 -12.04
C ALA A 568 -10.11 -2.36 -10.62
N HIS A 569 -10.25 -3.31 -9.68
CA HIS A 569 -9.96 -3.11 -8.26
C HIS A 569 -10.70 -1.86 -7.72
N LEU A 570 -10.01 -0.89 -7.10
CA LEU A 570 -10.57 0.35 -6.54
C LEU A 570 -9.99 1.65 -7.17
N PRO A 571 -10.52 2.09 -8.33
CA PRO A 571 -9.90 3.13 -9.17
C PRO A 571 -10.16 4.58 -8.73
N GLY A 572 -10.86 4.81 -7.61
CA GLY A 572 -11.19 6.14 -7.12
C GLY A 572 -12.17 6.92 -8.01
N GLN A 573 -12.16 8.24 -7.90
CA GLN A 573 -13.14 9.15 -8.52
C GLN A 573 -13.20 9.13 -10.06
N GLU A 574 -12.18 8.58 -10.75
CA GLU A 574 -12.09 8.54 -12.23
C GLU A 574 -12.39 7.15 -12.82
N SER A 575 -13.12 6.29 -12.09
CA SER A 575 -13.38 4.89 -12.46
C SER A 575 -13.77 4.68 -13.94
N GLY A 576 -14.90 5.26 -14.37
CA GLY A 576 -15.40 5.09 -15.73
C GLY A 576 -14.46 5.67 -16.80
N ASN A 577 -13.86 6.84 -16.52
CA ASN A 577 -12.92 7.48 -17.45
C ASN A 577 -11.63 6.69 -17.65
N ALA A 578 -11.21 5.91 -16.64
CA ALA A 578 -10.08 5.01 -16.73
C ALA A 578 -10.43 3.73 -17.51
N LEU A 579 -11.67 3.26 -17.39
CA LEU A 579 -12.14 2.01 -17.99
C LEU A 579 -12.38 2.10 -19.50
N VAL A 580 -13.07 3.15 -19.95
CA VAL A 580 -13.54 3.28 -21.34
C VAL A 580 -12.43 3.17 -22.40
N PRO A 581 -11.26 3.83 -22.26
CA PRO A 581 -10.18 3.71 -23.25
C PRO A 581 -9.68 2.27 -23.44
N VAL A 582 -9.75 1.44 -22.39
CA VAL A 582 -9.38 0.02 -22.47
C VAL A 582 -10.49 -0.79 -23.15
N LEU A 583 -11.76 -0.51 -22.87
CA LEU A 583 -12.89 -1.22 -23.48
C LEU A 583 -12.89 -1.11 -25.01
N TRP A 584 -12.60 0.07 -25.57
CA TRP A 584 -12.54 0.30 -27.02
C TRP A 584 -11.13 0.20 -27.63
N GLY A 585 -10.12 -0.18 -26.85
CA GLY A 585 -8.78 -0.42 -27.36
C GLY A 585 -8.00 0.84 -27.77
N GLU A 586 -8.40 2.02 -27.28
CA GLU A 586 -7.55 3.22 -27.35
C GLU A 586 -6.27 3.05 -26.54
N THR A 587 -6.32 2.22 -25.50
CA THR A 587 -5.13 1.77 -24.77
C THR A 587 -5.21 0.28 -24.46
N SER A 588 -4.10 -0.43 -24.62
CA SER A 588 -4.00 -1.83 -24.20
C SER A 588 -3.98 -1.95 -22.67
N PRO A 589 -4.71 -2.92 -22.09
CA PRO A 589 -4.57 -3.22 -20.67
C PRO A 589 -3.13 -3.67 -20.39
N SER A 590 -2.62 -3.24 -19.24
CA SER A 590 -1.24 -3.49 -18.82
C SER A 590 -1.09 -3.76 -17.32
N GLY A 591 -2.21 -3.79 -16.59
CA GLY A 591 -2.25 -4.22 -15.21
C GLY A 591 -1.93 -5.71 -15.09
N LYS A 592 -1.42 -6.09 -13.93
CA LYS A 592 -1.11 -7.46 -13.55
C LYS A 592 -1.67 -7.70 -12.14
N MET A 593 -1.98 -8.95 -11.78
CA MET A 593 -2.59 -9.32 -10.49
C MET A 593 -1.60 -9.22 -9.32
N PRO A 594 -1.81 -8.35 -8.32
CA PRO A 594 -0.90 -8.19 -7.17
C PRO A 594 -1.10 -9.26 -6.07
N TYR A 595 -1.88 -10.30 -6.37
CA TYR A 595 -2.20 -11.40 -5.48
C TYR A 595 -2.64 -12.61 -6.29
N THR A 596 -2.63 -13.78 -5.66
CA THR A 596 -3.11 -15.01 -6.28
C THR A 596 -4.63 -15.16 -6.13
N VAL A 597 -5.31 -15.59 -7.19
CA VAL A 597 -6.73 -16.00 -7.16
C VAL A 597 -6.78 -17.52 -7.30
N GLY A 598 -7.02 -18.22 -6.19
CA GLY A 598 -7.30 -19.66 -6.15
C GLY A 598 -8.71 -20.01 -6.66
N LYS A 599 -8.98 -21.31 -6.79
CA LYS A 599 -10.26 -21.84 -7.29
C LYS A 599 -11.25 -22.08 -6.15
N GLN A 600 -10.75 -22.32 -4.95
CA GLN A 600 -11.55 -22.59 -3.77
C GLN A 600 -10.82 -22.09 -2.53
N VAL A 601 -11.57 -21.81 -1.46
CA VAL A 601 -11.01 -21.26 -0.21
C VAL A 601 -9.89 -22.13 0.38
N SER A 602 -10.02 -23.45 0.27
CA SER A 602 -9.05 -24.43 0.78
C SER A 602 -7.72 -24.47 0.01
N ASP A 603 -7.57 -23.70 -1.08
CA ASP A 603 -6.31 -23.60 -1.81
C ASP A 603 -5.28 -22.74 -1.05
N TRP A 604 -5.74 -21.83 -0.18
CA TRP A 604 -4.88 -21.04 0.71
C TRP A 604 -4.52 -21.82 1.98
N PRO A 605 -3.50 -21.38 2.77
CA PRO A 605 -3.18 -22.04 4.01
C PRO A 605 -4.40 -22.09 4.96
N PRO A 606 -4.62 -23.21 5.68
CA PRO A 606 -5.71 -23.34 6.63
C PRO A 606 -5.46 -22.49 7.89
N HIS A 607 -6.53 -22.21 8.66
CA HIS A 607 -6.46 -21.49 9.94
C HIS A 607 -5.75 -20.13 9.89
N THR A 608 -5.84 -19.47 8.73
CA THR A 608 -5.23 -18.18 8.48
C THR A 608 -6.02 -17.01 9.08
N ILE A 609 -7.32 -17.21 9.32
CA ILE A 609 -8.14 -16.37 10.20
C ILE A 609 -8.56 -17.21 11.41
N SER A 610 -8.21 -16.75 12.60
CA SER A 610 -8.70 -17.26 13.87
C SER A 610 -10.02 -16.57 14.22
N SER A 611 -11.10 -17.35 14.34
CA SER A 611 -12.46 -16.84 14.59
C SER A 611 -13.18 -17.54 15.73
N ASP A 612 -12.50 -18.45 16.45
CA ASP A 612 -13.08 -19.10 17.61
C ASP A 612 -13.23 -18.09 18.76
N PRO A 613 -14.44 -17.91 19.32
CA PRO A 613 -14.67 -16.95 20.37
C PRO A 613 -14.10 -17.50 21.69
N VAL A 614 -12.79 -17.34 21.87
CA VAL A 614 -12.05 -17.66 23.09
C VAL A 614 -11.50 -16.38 23.72
N ILE A 615 -11.27 -16.39 25.03
CA ILE A 615 -10.78 -15.22 25.79
C ILE A 615 -9.42 -14.73 25.28
N SER A 616 -8.54 -15.65 24.90
CA SER A 616 -7.19 -15.34 24.40
C SER A 616 -6.97 -15.96 23.02
N PRO A 617 -7.45 -15.32 21.95
CA PRO A 617 -7.37 -15.88 20.61
C PRO A 617 -5.92 -15.89 20.10
N GLN A 618 -5.57 -16.96 19.38
CA GLN A 618 -4.21 -17.21 18.88
C GLN A 618 -4.20 -17.37 17.36
N ALA A 619 -3.17 -16.84 16.70
CA ALA A 619 -2.88 -16.98 15.28
C ALA A 619 -1.43 -17.40 15.07
N ASN A 620 -1.19 -18.72 15.01
CA ASN A 620 0.14 -19.28 14.74
C ASN A 620 0.44 -19.30 13.24
N PHE A 621 1.51 -18.62 12.82
CA PHE A 621 1.90 -18.48 11.41
C PHE A 621 2.70 -19.70 10.94
N THR A 622 2.05 -20.86 10.98
CA THR A 622 2.64 -22.17 10.64
C THR A 622 3.08 -22.30 9.18
N GLU A 623 2.54 -21.47 8.30
CA GLU A 623 2.93 -21.37 6.90
C GLU A 623 4.29 -20.67 6.68
N LYS A 624 4.80 -19.98 7.69
CA LYS A 624 6.13 -19.33 7.68
C LYS A 624 6.32 -18.43 6.46
N LEU A 625 7.33 -18.73 5.63
CA LEU A 625 7.67 -17.98 4.41
C LEU A 625 6.65 -18.17 3.27
N MET A 626 5.76 -19.17 3.37
CA MET A 626 4.88 -19.60 2.29
C MET A 626 3.53 -18.87 2.35
N VAL A 627 3.52 -17.61 1.92
CA VAL A 627 2.32 -16.78 1.83
C VAL A 627 2.00 -16.43 0.37
N ASP A 628 0.71 -16.42 0.02
CA ASP A 628 0.17 -16.21 -1.33
C ASP A 628 0.78 -17.15 -2.38
N TYR A 629 1.30 -16.65 -3.50
CA TYR A 629 1.83 -17.47 -4.59
C TYR A 629 2.90 -18.45 -4.13
N LYS A 630 3.68 -18.10 -3.11
CA LYS A 630 4.69 -18.99 -2.53
C LYS A 630 4.07 -20.26 -1.93
N TRP A 631 2.89 -20.15 -1.31
CA TRP A 631 2.13 -21.31 -0.85
C TRP A 631 1.66 -22.17 -2.02
N PHE A 632 1.05 -21.54 -3.03
CA PHE A 632 0.56 -22.25 -4.22
C PHE A 632 1.69 -22.97 -4.95
N ASP A 633 2.86 -22.35 -5.05
CA ASP A 633 4.06 -22.93 -5.66
C ASP A 633 4.58 -24.10 -4.82
N ALA A 634 4.73 -23.91 -3.50
CA ALA A 634 5.26 -24.94 -2.60
C ALA A 634 4.32 -26.16 -2.46
N LYS A 635 3.01 -25.95 -2.58
CA LYS A 635 1.99 -27.00 -2.52
C LYS A 635 1.60 -27.54 -3.90
N ASN A 636 2.19 -27.02 -4.98
CA ASN A 636 1.85 -27.37 -6.36
C ASN A 636 0.34 -27.23 -6.65
N ILE A 637 -0.27 -26.17 -6.12
CA ILE A 637 -1.68 -25.82 -6.37
C ILE A 637 -1.71 -24.92 -7.61
N THR A 638 -2.61 -25.22 -8.55
CA THR A 638 -2.82 -24.39 -9.74
C THR A 638 -3.88 -23.32 -9.44
N PRO A 639 -3.51 -22.04 -9.37
CA PRO A 639 -4.48 -20.96 -9.19
C PRO A 639 -5.35 -20.78 -10.44
N ARG A 640 -6.46 -20.05 -10.29
CA ARG A 640 -7.23 -19.51 -11.43
C ARG A 640 -6.45 -18.41 -12.13
N PHE A 641 -5.94 -17.45 -11.35
CA PHE A 641 -5.04 -16.39 -11.83
C PHE A 641 -3.85 -16.33 -10.88
N GLU A 642 -2.65 -16.60 -11.39
CA GLU A 642 -1.43 -16.54 -10.59
C GLU A 642 -1.01 -15.10 -10.27
N PHE A 643 -0.16 -14.96 -9.26
CA PHE A 643 0.50 -13.69 -8.97
C PHE A 643 1.25 -13.16 -10.20
N GLY A 644 1.04 -11.88 -10.48
CA GLY A 644 1.60 -11.16 -11.60
C GLY A 644 1.03 -11.51 -12.97
N PHE A 645 -0.10 -12.22 -13.04
CA PHE A 645 -0.81 -12.51 -14.28
C PHE A 645 -1.57 -11.30 -14.82
N GLY A 646 -1.64 -11.16 -16.14
CA GLY A 646 -2.50 -10.18 -16.82
C GLY A 646 -2.21 -10.14 -18.31
N LEU A 647 -3.27 -10.21 -19.09
CA LEU A 647 -3.25 -10.19 -20.55
C LEU A 647 -3.09 -8.76 -21.09
N SER A 648 -2.65 -8.67 -22.34
CA SER A 648 -2.63 -7.43 -23.13
C SER A 648 -3.33 -7.67 -24.47
N TYR A 649 -3.62 -6.61 -25.22
CA TYR A 649 -4.09 -6.74 -26.62
C TYR A 649 -2.96 -7.07 -27.60
N THR A 650 -1.72 -7.04 -27.14
CA THR A 650 -0.55 -7.48 -27.89
C THR A 650 0.18 -8.61 -27.18
N THR A 651 1.21 -9.15 -27.83
CA THR A 651 2.07 -10.19 -27.26
C THR A 651 3.52 -9.77 -27.28
N PHE A 652 4.27 -10.23 -26.29
CA PHE A 652 5.66 -9.88 -26.10
C PHE A 652 6.55 -11.11 -26.17
N LYS A 653 7.70 -10.97 -26.82
CA LYS A 653 8.77 -11.98 -26.87
C LYS A 653 9.88 -11.58 -25.91
N PHE A 654 10.33 -12.54 -25.11
CA PHE A 654 11.43 -12.38 -24.16
C PHE A 654 12.71 -12.95 -24.79
N GLY A 655 13.81 -12.20 -24.67
CA GLY A 655 15.13 -12.58 -25.15
C GLY A 655 15.87 -13.53 -24.20
N ALA A 656 17.19 -13.60 -24.35
CA ALA A 656 18.03 -14.34 -23.41
C ALA A 656 18.33 -13.48 -22.17
N LEU A 657 18.09 -14.04 -20.99
CA LEU A 657 18.47 -13.43 -19.71
C LEU A 657 20.00 -13.42 -19.56
N SER A 658 20.54 -12.28 -19.13
CA SER A 658 21.95 -12.15 -18.73
C SER A 658 22.05 -11.57 -17.32
N ILE A 659 23.15 -11.87 -16.63
CA ILE A 659 23.49 -11.28 -15.34
C ILE A 659 24.97 -10.90 -15.33
N ALA A 660 25.28 -9.72 -14.80
CA ALA A 660 26.63 -9.23 -14.62
C ALA A 660 26.82 -8.68 -13.20
N GLN A 661 28.04 -8.79 -12.67
CA GLN A 661 28.41 -8.10 -11.44
C GLN A 661 28.56 -6.60 -11.74
N THR A 662 27.80 -5.77 -11.04
CA THR A 662 27.68 -4.32 -11.29
C THR A 662 27.62 -3.58 -9.98
N PHE A 663 28.66 -3.74 -9.15
CA PHE A 663 28.69 -3.15 -7.83
C PHE A 663 28.37 -1.65 -7.87
N LYS A 664 27.38 -1.24 -7.09
CA LYS A 664 26.99 0.16 -6.88
C LYS A 664 26.53 0.31 -5.44
N ALA A 665 27.25 1.14 -4.69
CA ALA A 665 26.90 1.45 -3.32
C ALA A 665 25.52 2.11 -3.24
N ASP A 666 24.73 1.80 -2.20
CA ASP A 666 23.49 2.51 -1.96
C ASP A 666 23.76 3.94 -1.51
N ASN A 667 23.42 4.89 -2.38
CA ASN A 667 23.47 6.32 -2.10
C ASN A 667 22.08 6.95 -2.10
N THR A 668 21.04 6.13 -2.22
CA THR A 668 19.68 6.62 -2.31
C THR A 668 19.08 6.78 -0.92
N SER A 669 19.44 5.90 0.04
CA SER A 669 18.84 5.81 1.38
C SER A 669 18.76 7.17 2.09
N VAL A 670 17.57 7.58 2.54
CA VAL A 670 17.44 8.77 3.42
C VAL A 670 18.00 8.44 4.79
N GLN A 671 17.73 7.26 5.35
CA GLN A 671 18.31 6.79 6.62
C GLN A 671 18.90 5.39 6.43
N PRO A 672 20.10 5.09 6.96
CA PRO A 672 20.66 3.75 6.97
C PRO A 672 20.01 2.88 8.06
N THR A 673 20.18 1.57 7.95
CA THR A 673 19.86 0.61 9.03
C THR A 673 21.13 0.03 9.63
N ALA A 674 20.97 -0.69 10.74
CA ALA A 674 22.04 -1.42 11.41
C ALA A 674 21.88 -2.94 11.27
N GLU A 675 21.23 -3.40 10.19
CA GLU A 675 20.96 -4.81 9.96
C GLU A 675 22.29 -5.59 9.88
N PRO A 676 22.50 -6.61 10.74
CA PRO A 676 23.74 -7.38 10.74
C PRO A 676 23.82 -8.29 9.52
N PHE A 677 25.02 -8.46 8.95
CA PHE A 677 25.25 -9.37 7.82
C PHE A 677 26.64 -9.99 7.80
N ALA A 678 26.72 -11.24 7.32
CA ALA A 678 27.93 -12.05 7.32
C ALA A 678 29.03 -11.48 6.41
N LYS A 679 30.25 -11.38 6.98
CA LYS A 679 31.54 -10.93 6.42
C LYS A 679 31.55 -10.53 4.94
N GLN A 680 31.22 -9.26 4.73
CA GLN A 680 31.98 -8.37 3.86
C GLN A 680 31.87 -6.95 4.43
N SER A 681 32.19 -6.75 5.71
CA SER A 681 32.18 -5.42 6.32
C SER A 681 33.46 -4.66 5.93
N ASP A 682 33.64 -4.42 4.63
CA ASP A 682 34.44 -3.29 4.22
C ASP A 682 33.78 -2.05 4.85
N PRO A 683 34.52 -1.17 5.52
CA PRO A 683 33.96 0.06 6.06
C PRO A 683 33.17 0.81 4.97
N GLY A 684 31.85 0.95 5.14
CA GLY A 684 30.96 1.61 4.17
C GLY A 684 30.13 0.69 3.28
N SER A 685 30.22 -0.64 3.42
CA SER A 685 29.31 -1.60 2.76
C SER A 685 27.91 -1.60 3.39
N SER A 686 26.89 -1.84 2.57
CA SER A 686 25.48 -1.85 2.97
C SER A 686 24.75 -3.12 2.49
N MET A 687 23.74 -3.55 3.26
CA MET A 687 22.79 -4.57 2.83
C MET A 687 22.01 -4.19 1.56
N TYR A 688 21.97 -2.90 1.25
CA TYR A 688 21.22 -2.35 0.12
C TYR A 688 22.11 -2.03 -1.09
N ASP A 689 23.42 -2.28 -1.01
CA ASP A 689 24.31 -2.18 -2.16
C ASP A 689 23.82 -3.09 -3.29
N ILE A 690 23.82 -2.56 -4.50
CA ILE A 690 23.57 -3.34 -5.71
C ILE A 690 24.84 -4.11 -6.01
N LEU A 691 24.76 -5.43 -6.07
CA LEU A 691 25.91 -6.30 -6.37
C LEU A 691 25.90 -6.77 -7.81
N TYR A 692 24.71 -7.02 -8.37
CA TYR A 692 24.52 -7.57 -9.71
C TYR A 692 23.38 -6.85 -10.43
N THR A 693 23.42 -6.87 -11.75
CA THR A 693 22.33 -6.43 -12.62
C THR A 693 21.98 -7.55 -13.58
N ALA A 694 20.72 -7.94 -13.61
CA ALA A 694 20.17 -8.82 -14.62
C ALA A 694 19.45 -8.02 -15.70
N THR A 695 19.58 -8.43 -16.96
CA THR A 695 18.95 -7.76 -18.10
C THR A 695 18.36 -8.75 -19.09
N ILE A 696 17.28 -8.35 -19.77
CA ILE A 696 16.64 -9.12 -20.82
C ILE A 696 15.96 -8.19 -21.83
N ASP A 697 16.10 -8.51 -23.12
CA ASP A 697 15.38 -7.80 -24.17
C ASP A 697 13.91 -8.26 -24.24
N ILE A 698 12.99 -7.32 -24.31
CA ILE A 698 11.55 -7.52 -24.52
C ILE A 698 11.18 -6.87 -25.84
N THR A 699 10.52 -7.63 -26.71
CA THR A 699 10.04 -7.15 -28.02
C THR A 699 8.53 -7.27 -28.09
N ASN A 700 7.82 -6.21 -28.48
CA ASN A 700 6.41 -6.32 -28.86
C ASN A 700 6.32 -6.98 -30.24
N VAL A 701 5.74 -8.18 -30.30
CA VAL A 701 5.62 -8.98 -31.53
C VAL A 701 4.19 -9.02 -32.08
N GLY A 702 3.25 -8.35 -31.41
CA GLY A 702 1.88 -8.21 -31.92
C GLY A 702 1.69 -6.93 -32.74
N ALA A 703 0.43 -6.64 -33.05
CA ALA A 703 0.05 -5.60 -34.02
C ALA A 703 -0.27 -4.23 -33.39
N VAL A 704 -0.43 -4.16 -32.08
CA VAL A 704 -0.83 -2.93 -31.37
C VAL A 704 0.20 -2.56 -30.31
N GLN A 705 0.26 -1.27 -29.96
CA GLN A 705 1.07 -0.81 -28.84
C GLN A 705 0.55 -1.40 -27.53
N GLY A 706 1.46 -1.76 -26.63
CA GLY A 706 1.10 -2.21 -25.28
C GLY A 706 2.28 -2.12 -24.34
N ALA A 707 1.99 -2.16 -23.05
CA ALA A 707 3.00 -2.20 -22.01
C ALA A 707 3.07 -3.59 -21.34
N GLU A 708 4.30 -4.09 -21.15
CA GLU A 708 4.58 -5.35 -20.48
C GLU A 708 5.31 -5.12 -19.17
N VAL A 709 4.92 -5.85 -18.13
CA VAL A 709 5.62 -5.88 -16.84
C VAL A 709 6.47 -7.15 -16.80
N ALA A 710 7.75 -7.04 -17.15
CA ALA A 710 8.70 -8.14 -17.02
C ALA A 710 9.02 -8.35 -15.53
N GLN A 711 8.98 -9.59 -15.05
CA GLN A 711 9.13 -9.93 -13.63
C GLN A 711 10.31 -10.88 -13.43
N LEU A 712 11.22 -10.55 -12.51
CA LEU A 712 12.36 -11.37 -12.14
C LEU A 712 12.10 -12.10 -10.81
N TYR A 713 12.27 -13.42 -10.85
CA TYR A 713 12.15 -14.33 -9.72
C TYR A 713 13.50 -15.02 -9.45
N ILE A 714 13.81 -15.27 -8.18
CA ILE A 714 14.96 -16.05 -7.75
C ILE A 714 14.49 -17.31 -7.03
N SER A 715 15.04 -18.45 -7.42
CA SER A 715 15.02 -19.69 -6.66
C SER A 715 16.37 -19.86 -5.98
N PHE A 716 16.36 -19.94 -4.66
CA PHE A 716 17.55 -20.12 -3.85
C PHE A 716 18.00 -21.60 -3.84
N PRO A 717 19.24 -21.90 -3.43
CA PRO A 717 19.66 -23.27 -3.20
C PRO A 717 18.72 -23.99 -2.22
N PRO A 718 18.41 -25.30 -2.40
CA PRO A 718 17.51 -26.02 -1.50
C PRO A 718 17.94 -26.00 -0.03
N SER A 719 19.25 -25.92 0.24
CA SER A 719 19.83 -25.77 1.59
C SER A 719 19.39 -24.50 2.30
N ALA A 720 18.97 -23.46 1.57
CA ALA A 720 18.50 -22.22 2.15
C ALA A 720 17.10 -22.36 2.77
N GLY A 721 16.28 -23.34 2.38
CA GLY A 721 14.92 -23.49 2.89
C GLY A 721 13.95 -22.37 2.49
N GLU A 722 14.24 -21.67 1.39
CA GLU A 722 13.41 -20.60 0.83
C GLU A 722 12.22 -21.14 0.00
N PRO A 723 11.17 -20.33 -0.20
CA PRO A 723 10.10 -20.60 -1.17
C PRO A 723 10.61 -20.86 -2.60
N PRO A 724 9.85 -21.60 -3.43
CA PRO A 724 10.32 -22.04 -4.75
C PRO A 724 10.75 -20.91 -5.70
N PHE A 725 9.95 -19.84 -5.75
CA PHE A 725 10.22 -18.66 -6.55
C PHE A 725 9.90 -17.42 -5.72
N ILE A 726 10.76 -16.41 -5.78
CA ILE A 726 10.53 -15.17 -5.04
C ILE A 726 10.84 -13.97 -5.92
N LEU A 727 9.86 -13.07 -6.05
CA LEU A 727 10.03 -11.84 -6.80
C LEU A 727 11.19 -11.01 -6.22
N ARG A 728 12.09 -10.56 -7.09
CA ARG A 728 13.24 -9.69 -6.78
C ARG A 728 13.44 -8.55 -7.78
N GLY A 729 12.57 -8.42 -8.76
CA GLY A 729 12.61 -7.31 -9.70
C GLY A 729 11.38 -7.28 -10.59
N PHE A 730 11.03 -6.10 -11.07
CA PHE A 730 10.10 -5.94 -12.17
C PHE A 730 10.42 -4.63 -12.91
N ASP A 731 10.07 -4.59 -14.20
CA ASP A 731 10.27 -3.42 -15.07
C ASP A 731 9.13 -3.34 -16.07
N LYS A 732 8.51 -2.15 -16.23
CA LYS A 732 7.37 -1.95 -17.12
C LYS A 732 7.81 -1.20 -18.37
N LEU A 733 7.65 -1.82 -19.53
CA LEU A 733 8.09 -1.29 -20.81
C LEU A 733 6.89 -1.07 -21.72
N ASN A 734 6.66 0.18 -22.16
CA ASN A 734 5.64 0.51 -23.14
C ASN A 734 6.22 0.48 -24.55
N LEU A 735 5.76 -0.45 -25.38
CA LEU A 735 6.41 -0.80 -26.65
C LEU A 735 5.43 -0.69 -27.81
N ALA A 736 5.80 0.07 -28.84
CA ALA A 736 5.13 0.05 -30.15
C ALA A 736 5.32 -1.32 -30.85
N PRO A 737 4.48 -1.69 -31.83
CA PRO A 737 4.65 -2.91 -32.62
C PRO A 737 6.07 -3.04 -33.20
N GLY A 738 6.73 -4.17 -32.99
CA GLY A 738 8.10 -4.43 -33.43
C GLY A 738 9.21 -3.75 -32.61
N GLN A 739 8.87 -2.85 -31.67
CA GLN A 739 9.85 -2.20 -30.80
C GLN A 739 10.44 -3.20 -29.81
N LYS A 740 11.75 -3.06 -29.58
CA LYS A 740 12.51 -3.83 -28.61
C LYS A 740 13.20 -2.91 -27.62
N GLU A 741 13.04 -3.20 -26.33
CA GLU A 741 13.78 -2.53 -25.26
C GLU A 741 14.29 -3.55 -24.23
N THR A 742 15.26 -3.14 -23.41
CA THR A 742 15.89 -3.99 -22.40
C THR A 742 15.29 -3.70 -21.02
N ALA A 743 14.67 -4.70 -20.40
CA ALA A 743 14.27 -4.68 -19.00
C ALA A 743 15.51 -4.88 -18.11
N THR A 744 15.60 -4.11 -17.01
CA THR A 744 16.78 -4.10 -16.12
C THR A 744 16.41 -4.31 -14.66
N PHE A 745 17.09 -5.24 -14.00
CA PHE A 745 16.84 -5.61 -12.61
C PHE A 745 18.13 -5.51 -11.79
N GLU A 746 18.20 -4.53 -10.91
CA GLU A 746 19.31 -4.36 -9.97
C GLU A 746 19.07 -5.25 -8.74
N LEU A 747 19.99 -6.17 -8.46
CA LEU A 747 19.91 -7.10 -7.33
C LEU A 747 20.80 -6.59 -6.20
N ARG A 748 20.17 -6.27 -5.07
CA ARG A 748 20.88 -5.87 -3.84
C ARG A 748 21.44 -7.07 -3.12
N ARG A 749 22.41 -6.85 -2.23
CA ARG A 749 22.88 -7.88 -1.28
C ARG A 749 21.70 -8.55 -0.56
N LYS A 750 20.77 -7.75 0.01
CA LYS A 750 19.55 -8.23 0.67
C LYS A 750 18.59 -9.02 -0.24
N ASP A 751 18.65 -8.84 -1.55
CA ASP A 751 17.77 -9.57 -2.48
C ASP A 751 18.24 -11.02 -2.69
N ILE A 752 19.49 -11.33 -2.38
CA ILE A 752 20.11 -12.65 -2.54
C ILE A 752 20.55 -13.26 -1.19
N SER A 753 20.17 -12.64 -0.08
CA SER A 753 20.43 -13.13 1.28
C SER A 753 19.22 -13.77 1.93
N VAL A 754 19.47 -14.60 2.94
CA VAL A 754 18.51 -15.19 3.88
C VAL A 754 18.87 -14.79 5.30
N TRP A 755 17.92 -14.88 6.22
CA TRP A 755 18.16 -14.63 7.64
C TRP A 755 18.64 -15.91 8.35
N ASP A 756 19.84 -15.87 8.91
CA ASP A 756 20.37 -16.94 9.76
C ASP A 756 19.98 -16.69 11.22
N VAL A 757 19.01 -17.47 11.70
CA VAL A 757 18.49 -17.41 13.07
C VAL A 757 19.57 -17.72 14.12
N VAL A 758 20.56 -18.56 13.81
CA VAL A 758 21.61 -18.95 14.77
C VAL A 758 22.62 -17.82 14.93
N ASN A 759 23.07 -17.25 13.81
CA ASN A 759 24.07 -16.18 13.82
C ASN A 759 23.45 -14.78 13.98
N GLN A 760 22.12 -14.66 13.95
CA GLN A 760 21.37 -13.39 14.02
C GLN A 760 21.89 -12.37 13.00
N GLN A 761 22.00 -12.79 11.74
CA GLN A 761 22.51 -11.96 10.65
C GLN A 761 21.98 -12.41 9.28
N TRP A 762 21.99 -11.49 8.32
CA TRP A 762 21.77 -11.82 6.92
C TRP A 762 23.00 -12.47 6.30
N GLU A 763 22.81 -13.53 5.51
CA GLU A 763 23.88 -14.18 4.78
C GLU A 763 23.48 -14.54 3.35
N ILE A 764 24.45 -14.55 2.43
CA ILE A 764 24.23 -15.09 1.08
C ILE A 764 24.47 -16.61 1.19
N PRO A 765 23.43 -17.45 1.03
CA PRO A 765 23.59 -18.89 1.20
C PRO A 765 24.47 -19.46 0.07
N GLN A 766 25.32 -20.43 0.43
CA GLN A 766 26.14 -21.12 -0.56
C GLN A 766 25.29 -22.04 -1.45
N GLY A 767 25.60 -22.07 -2.74
CA GLY A 767 25.01 -22.98 -3.70
C GLY A 767 24.59 -22.28 -4.99
N THR A 768 23.90 -23.04 -5.85
CA THR A 768 23.42 -22.54 -7.13
C THR A 768 22.01 -21.98 -7.02
N PHE A 769 21.86 -20.72 -7.40
CA PHE A 769 20.60 -20.02 -7.57
C PHE A 769 20.10 -20.20 -8.99
N THR A 770 18.79 -20.15 -9.17
CA THR A 770 18.16 -20.00 -10.50
C THR A 770 17.50 -18.64 -10.58
N ILE A 771 17.91 -17.85 -11.56
CA ILE A 771 17.34 -16.53 -11.84
C ILE A 771 16.45 -16.68 -13.05
N SER A 772 15.18 -16.31 -12.93
CA SER A 772 14.15 -16.48 -13.95
C SER A 772 13.47 -15.17 -14.24
N VAL A 773 13.21 -14.87 -15.52
CA VAL A 773 12.39 -13.73 -15.93
C VAL A 773 11.20 -14.22 -16.76
N GLY A 774 10.03 -13.66 -16.46
CA GLY A 774 8.76 -14.08 -17.02
C GLY A 774 7.74 -12.95 -17.13
N ALA A 775 6.57 -13.29 -17.67
CA ALA A 775 5.41 -12.40 -17.76
C ALA A 775 4.48 -12.50 -16.54
N SER A 776 4.63 -13.56 -15.73
CA SER A 776 3.95 -13.80 -14.45
C SER A 776 4.79 -14.76 -13.59
N SER A 777 4.33 -15.08 -12.38
CA SER A 777 4.96 -16.09 -11.51
C SER A 777 4.95 -17.51 -12.09
N ARG A 778 4.03 -17.83 -13.02
CA ARG A 778 3.89 -19.16 -13.65
C ARG A 778 4.27 -19.19 -15.14
N ASP A 779 4.49 -18.03 -15.77
CA ASP A 779 5.00 -17.90 -17.15
C ASP A 779 6.45 -17.39 -17.14
N LEU A 780 7.37 -18.26 -16.70
CA LEU A 780 8.82 -18.00 -16.68
C LEU A 780 9.42 -18.38 -18.04
N ARG A 781 9.95 -17.40 -18.77
CA ARG A 781 10.32 -17.55 -20.19
C ARG A 781 11.81 -17.68 -20.45
N SER A 782 12.64 -17.20 -19.53
CA SER A 782 14.09 -17.35 -19.59
C SER A 782 14.66 -17.52 -18.20
N SER A 783 15.58 -18.47 -18.03
CA SER A 783 16.23 -18.74 -16.75
C SER A 783 17.72 -19.03 -16.92
N ILE A 784 18.51 -18.66 -15.91
CA ILE A 784 19.95 -18.97 -15.83
C ILE A 784 20.29 -19.47 -14.43
N LYS A 785 21.29 -20.35 -14.35
CA LYS A 785 21.89 -20.75 -13.07
C LYS A 785 23.04 -19.81 -12.74
N HIS A 786 23.11 -19.33 -11.50
CA HIS A 786 24.17 -18.44 -11.04
C HIS A 786 24.61 -18.82 -9.63
N THR A 787 25.89 -18.64 -9.32
CA THR A 787 26.43 -18.79 -7.96
C THR A 787 26.96 -17.43 -7.56
N PHE A 788 26.34 -16.82 -6.56
CA PHE A 788 26.80 -15.53 -6.03
C PHE A 788 28.07 -15.78 -5.20
N ALA A 789 29.00 -14.83 -5.29
CA ALA A 789 30.32 -14.90 -4.64
C ALA A 789 30.35 -14.09 -3.35
#